data_AF-A0A1G0X6J1-F1
#
_entry.id   AF-A0A1G0X6J1-F1
#
_cell.length_a   1.000
_cell.length_b   1.000
_cell.length_c   1.000
_cell.angle_alpha   90.00
_cell.angle_beta   90.00
_cell.angle_gamma   90.00
#
_symmetry.space_group_name_H-M   'P 1'
#
loop_
_entity.id
_entity.type
_entity.pdbx_description
1 polymer ?
#
loop_
_entity_poly.entity_id
_entity_poly.type
_entity_poly.pdbx_seq_one_letter_code
_entity_poly.pdbx_strand_id
1 'polypeptide(L)'
;MKIFKILEKYSDVAIDQLAADKVDESANLRLPRNIIVQEIISALSSLTYVAEALAPSKPPNYAFIKLLLEAQDHMLPVEGFQEKVMQATFEMTTKAQSGEGLLTIKNYKLYINVLKNAWESGNEIDRSEAQLLEALRNELGIWTREHLLLEHHTEIKKLWDVSDSYVAARNRLLLTGLVLTFENNFVIAEEVALQIRRVWGIDLEKDCYERMLNGVKNEQLYNALEKVVLMVSGTKEEKIERIINALVPPFEFLDTISIDELREYCRQNNIQVSGKKSDVISNIINHFEQRNDLKTTEEAKGEPLLPLEPEERELNNESFSRLLENLNNDQLYDMLSKGYLKTSGTKEEKINRLVESPWSEKSLLNNLRKIELSNLCWRLGIPISGIKSEIIERVIEGASVRFSESYQKAAEEDQEGSIEAKQPDIEEKTSDVGEIEDLKKQIELPKAFEEIAAQFPELEKDEQIILALLKETKSLTEQDIERASKRHGLGWFLIKARLSEMIYKLRKSHKMPIRVKSVRSINIYEWIGEKLIENNLNESKISKDIIDALRQGVVPEKNLDVLLIGQSKTHQYLKNLLDETKINESFFKFIRGPYGAGKTFLCSWFREYALNNEFAVSTVNIGPDQPLSDLPIFFSGLINGLRTLEKRDSSSLVDILELWLLNIHRKTAQIEGMTSLEPSIQKQLRTIVERRVESELAYLADLDPGFAPALRAFYIARSNGDQVTASTAVAWLSGSRSMSTSNLREIGIKGYLEPNEVFPRIRALLEVIKGARYQGLLLLVDELELIRRFPHTRQREQALEILRLLIDESGKNGFPGCLLIFTGTDAFFEDDRAGLKSYEALADRVIVPNVSETISSMRQPVITLEGLNYQKLLDVAKKIRDIHGVAYNWNSKEKLTDEMLENLVREWTAFGEEQIKRKPRPVLRELIIILDLCEENPGLSYTDLMKVNNNKNNIASQITSILN
;
A
#
# COMPACT_ATOMS: atom_id res chain seq x y z
N MET A 1 9.11 16.83 -24.52
CA MET A 1 8.09 15.87 -25.01
C MET A 1 7.36 15.20 -23.85
N LYS A 2 6.04 14.94 -23.94
CA LYS A 2 5.29 14.22 -22.89
C LYS A 2 5.64 12.73 -22.78
N ILE A 3 5.66 12.18 -21.56
CA ILE A 3 5.97 10.75 -21.29
C ILE A 3 5.13 9.82 -22.17
N PHE A 4 3.81 10.04 -22.25
CA PHE A 4 2.89 9.17 -23.00
C PHE A 4 3.29 9.02 -24.48
N LYS A 5 3.68 10.11 -25.15
CA LYS A 5 4.08 10.10 -26.56
C LYS A 5 5.40 9.35 -26.79
N ILE A 6 6.29 9.34 -25.80
CA ILE A 6 7.55 8.61 -25.88
C ILE A 6 7.26 7.11 -25.73
N LEU A 7 6.48 6.71 -24.71
CA LEU A 7 6.17 5.31 -24.41
C LEU A 7 5.26 4.64 -25.46
N GLU A 8 4.50 5.39 -26.25
CA GLU A 8 3.73 4.84 -27.37
C GLU A 8 4.63 4.13 -28.40
N LYS A 9 5.86 4.63 -28.62
CA LYS A 9 6.82 4.03 -29.54
C LYS A 9 7.67 2.90 -28.93
N TYR A 10 7.50 2.60 -27.65
CA TYR A 10 8.27 1.55 -26.97
C TYR A 10 7.68 0.17 -27.27
N SER A 11 8.56 -0.83 -27.32
CA SER A 11 8.12 -2.23 -27.37
C SER A 11 7.56 -2.66 -26.01
N ASP A 12 6.67 -3.66 -26.00
CA ASP A 12 6.10 -4.17 -24.75
C ASP A 12 7.19 -4.66 -23.78
N VAL A 13 8.29 -5.22 -24.29
CA VAL A 13 9.44 -5.66 -23.47
C VAL A 13 10.13 -4.47 -22.79
N ALA A 14 10.29 -3.35 -23.49
CA ALA A 14 10.90 -2.15 -22.90
C ALA A 14 9.96 -1.49 -21.87
N ILE A 15 8.65 -1.55 -22.09
CA ILE A 15 7.64 -1.09 -21.14
C ILE A 15 7.65 -1.98 -19.88
N ASP A 16 7.69 -3.30 -20.06
CA ASP A 16 7.74 -4.27 -18.96
C ASP A 16 9.03 -4.07 -18.12
N GLN A 17 10.18 -3.80 -18.76
CA GLN A 17 11.44 -3.49 -18.06
C GLN A 17 11.38 -2.17 -17.27
N LEU A 18 10.81 -1.12 -17.86
CA LEU A 18 10.61 0.18 -17.18
C LEU A 18 9.64 0.10 -16.00
N ALA A 19 8.78 -0.91 -15.97
CA ALA A 19 7.78 -1.11 -14.94
C ALA A 19 8.27 -1.92 -13.74
N ALA A 20 9.41 -2.61 -13.84
CA ALA A 20 9.89 -3.58 -12.85
C ALA A 20 10.01 -3.03 -11.42
N ASP A 21 10.37 -1.74 -11.26
CA ASP A 21 10.50 -1.06 -9.97
C ASP A 21 9.28 -0.20 -9.60
N LYS A 22 8.30 -0.09 -10.51
CA LYS A 22 7.06 0.71 -10.38
C LYS A 22 5.83 -0.18 -10.19
N VAL A 23 5.97 -1.47 -10.46
CA VAL A 23 4.95 -2.51 -10.36
C VAL A 23 5.52 -3.62 -9.48
N ASP A 24 4.82 -3.98 -8.40
CA ASP A 24 5.24 -5.05 -7.48
C ASP A 24 5.43 -6.39 -8.23
N GLU A 25 6.68 -6.85 -8.38
CA GLU A 25 7.05 -8.13 -9.02
C GLU A 25 6.54 -9.39 -8.28
N SER A 26 5.85 -9.23 -7.15
CA SER A 26 5.22 -10.35 -6.41
C SER A 26 4.10 -11.06 -7.20
N ALA A 27 3.64 -10.47 -8.30
CA ALA A 27 2.67 -11.04 -9.21
C ALA A 27 3.34 -11.46 -10.51
N ASN A 28 3.59 -12.77 -10.71
CA ASN A 28 3.85 -13.36 -12.03
C ASN A 28 2.61 -13.25 -12.94
N LEU A 29 2.18 -12.02 -13.26
CA LEU A 29 1.01 -11.65 -14.06
C LEU A 29 1.38 -10.45 -14.92
N ARG A 30 1.27 -10.60 -16.25
CA ARG A 30 1.50 -9.51 -17.21
C ARG A 30 0.29 -8.57 -17.18
N LEU A 31 0.46 -7.37 -16.62
CA LEU A 31 -0.57 -6.33 -16.64
C LEU A 31 -0.85 -5.85 -18.09
N PRO A 32 -2.06 -5.38 -18.42
CA PRO A 32 -2.35 -4.76 -19.70
C PRO A 32 -1.48 -3.51 -19.93
N ARG A 33 -0.94 -3.34 -21.16
CA ARG A 33 -0.02 -2.24 -21.53
C ARG A 33 -0.51 -0.86 -21.09
N ASN A 34 -1.80 -0.55 -21.25
CA ASN A 34 -2.35 0.75 -20.88
C ASN A 34 -2.24 1.04 -19.38
N ILE A 35 -2.38 0.00 -18.54
CA ILE A 35 -2.25 0.12 -17.08
C ILE A 35 -0.78 0.31 -16.71
N ILE A 36 0.12 -0.49 -17.31
CA ILE A 36 1.56 -0.35 -17.08
C ILE A 36 2.05 1.05 -17.46
N VAL A 37 1.62 1.57 -18.62
CA VAL A 37 1.97 2.92 -19.07
C VAL A 37 1.42 3.98 -18.12
N GLN A 38 0.21 3.81 -17.57
CA GLN A 38 -0.35 4.74 -16.57
C GLN A 38 0.42 4.70 -15.25
N GLU A 39 0.82 3.52 -14.78
CA GLU A 39 1.65 3.38 -13.56
C GLU A 39 3.04 4.00 -13.77
N ILE A 40 3.66 3.79 -14.94
CA ILE A 40 4.94 4.43 -15.29
C ILE A 40 4.79 5.96 -15.29
N ILE A 41 3.73 6.49 -15.90
CA ILE A 41 3.46 7.94 -15.93
C ILE A 41 3.22 8.48 -14.52
N SER A 42 2.42 7.78 -13.71
CA SER A 42 2.09 8.15 -12.33
C SER A 42 3.35 8.21 -11.46
N ALA A 43 4.19 7.17 -11.52
CA ALA A 43 5.45 7.11 -10.79
C ALA A 43 6.43 8.20 -11.26
N LEU A 44 6.65 8.35 -12.56
CA LEU A 44 7.58 9.34 -13.12
C LEU A 44 7.12 10.79 -12.95
N SER A 45 5.82 11.02 -12.73
CA SER A 45 5.26 12.34 -12.40
C SER A 45 5.29 12.64 -10.90
N SER A 46 5.59 11.66 -10.05
CA SER A 46 5.63 11.81 -8.61
C SER A 46 6.99 12.34 -8.13
N LEU A 47 6.97 13.47 -7.42
CA LEU A 47 8.16 14.04 -6.79
C LEU A 47 8.87 13.04 -5.88
N THR A 48 8.10 12.26 -5.12
CA THR A 48 8.64 11.26 -4.16
C THR A 48 9.41 10.17 -4.88
N TYR A 49 8.87 9.63 -5.98
CA TYR A 49 9.54 8.59 -6.75
C TYR A 49 10.80 9.11 -7.43
N VAL A 50 10.74 10.30 -8.06
CA VAL A 50 11.92 10.91 -8.71
C VAL A 50 13.01 11.24 -7.69
N ALA A 51 12.64 11.69 -6.48
CA ALA A 51 13.58 11.91 -5.39
C ALA A 51 14.24 10.60 -4.93
N GLU A 52 13.45 9.54 -4.73
CA GLU A 52 13.95 8.22 -4.36
C GLU A 52 14.85 7.60 -5.45
N ALA A 53 14.53 7.77 -6.72
CA ALA A 53 15.33 7.27 -7.84
C ALA A 53 16.68 7.99 -7.98
N LEU A 54 16.72 9.29 -7.65
CA LEU A 54 17.92 10.13 -7.68
C LEU A 54 18.78 10.02 -6.40
N ALA A 55 18.20 9.68 -5.25
CA ALA A 55 18.92 9.66 -3.96
C ALA A 55 20.19 8.77 -3.95
N PRO A 56 20.23 7.58 -4.61
CA PRO A 56 21.43 6.75 -4.67
C PRO A 56 22.31 7.04 -5.90
N SER A 57 22.17 8.21 -6.54
CA SER A 57 22.93 8.55 -7.75
C SER A 57 24.42 8.78 -7.46
N LYS A 58 25.29 8.31 -8.34
CA LYS A 58 26.75 8.54 -8.30
C LYS A 58 27.19 9.27 -9.57
N PRO A 59 28.29 10.03 -9.58
CA PRO A 59 28.83 10.58 -10.82
C PRO A 59 29.13 9.45 -11.83
N PRO A 60 28.85 9.63 -13.14
CA PRO A 60 28.48 10.88 -13.82
C PRO A 60 26.96 11.16 -13.98
N ASN A 61 26.07 10.59 -13.14
CA ASN A 61 24.61 10.74 -13.28
C ASN A 61 24.15 12.21 -13.35
N TYR A 62 24.71 13.06 -12.50
CA TYR A 62 24.39 14.49 -12.50
C TYR A 62 24.74 15.16 -13.84
N ALA A 63 25.95 14.96 -14.34
CA ALA A 63 26.40 15.52 -15.62
C ALA A 63 25.55 14.99 -16.79
N PHE A 64 25.15 13.71 -16.74
CA PHE A 64 24.28 13.08 -17.73
C PHE A 64 22.92 13.79 -17.82
N ILE A 65 22.23 13.91 -16.69
CA ILE A 65 20.91 14.55 -16.63
C ILE A 65 21.03 16.05 -16.91
N LYS A 66 22.05 16.74 -16.39
CA LYS A 66 22.28 18.17 -16.60
C LYS A 66 22.36 18.51 -18.09
N LEU A 67 23.16 17.78 -18.87
CA LEU A 67 23.30 18.00 -20.30
C LEU A 67 21.98 17.83 -21.05
N LEU A 68 21.11 16.91 -20.62
CA LEU A 68 19.79 16.74 -21.19
C LEU A 68 18.82 17.84 -20.75
N LEU A 69 18.87 18.28 -19.49
CA LEU A 69 18.03 19.37 -19.00
C LEU A 69 18.34 20.73 -19.66
N GLU A 70 19.60 20.93 -20.07
CA GLU A 70 20.08 22.14 -20.76
C GLU A 70 19.89 22.08 -22.29
N ALA A 71 19.59 20.90 -22.84
CA ALA A 71 19.36 20.74 -24.27
C ALA A 71 17.95 21.19 -24.69
N GLN A 72 17.85 21.65 -25.94
CA GLN A 72 16.55 22.00 -26.54
C GLN A 72 15.63 20.77 -26.56
N ASP A 73 14.38 20.94 -26.12
CA ASP A 73 13.37 19.88 -25.96
C ASP A 73 13.78 18.70 -25.07
N HIS A 74 14.80 18.91 -24.22
CA HIS A 74 15.43 17.92 -23.35
C HIS A 74 16.01 16.71 -24.10
N MET A 75 16.47 16.93 -25.34
CA MET A 75 16.86 15.86 -26.27
C MET A 75 18.28 16.06 -26.83
N LEU A 76 19.11 15.01 -26.80
CA LEU A 76 20.45 14.99 -27.43
C LEU A 76 20.74 13.66 -28.13
N PRO A 77 21.51 13.67 -29.24
CA PRO A 77 21.90 12.45 -29.95
C PRO A 77 22.75 11.55 -29.07
N VAL A 78 22.54 10.23 -29.19
CA VAL A 78 23.33 9.21 -28.45
C VAL A 78 24.79 9.24 -28.88
N GLU A 79 25.06 9.53 -30.16
CA GLU A 79 26.40 9.64 -30.71
C GLU A 79 27.15 10.86 -30.14
N GLY A 80 28.37 10.64 -29.62
CA GLY A 80 29.17 11.69 -28.98
C GLY A 80 28.67 12.17 -27.60
N PHE A 81 27.58 11.60 -27.07
CA PHE A 81 27.04 11.99 -25.77
C PHE A 81 27.97 11.61 -24.61
N GLN A 82 28.58 10.42 -24.68
CA GLN A 82 29.51 9.92 -23.66
C GLN A 82 30.69 10.88 -23.43
N GLU A 83 31.30 11.38 -24.51
CA GLU A 83 32.44 12.30 -24.43
C GLU A 83 32.05 13.59 -23.71
N LYS A 84 30.87 14.15 -24.02
CA LYS A 84 30.35 15.36 -23.36
C LYS A 84 30.08 15.14 -21.87
N VAL A 85 29.47 14.01 -21.51
CA VAL A 85 29.20 13.66 -20.10
C VAL A 85 30.50 13.52 -19.31
N MET A 86 31.48 12.81 -19.86
CA MET A 86 32.76 12.60 -19.20
C MET A 86 33.57 13.89 -19.10
N GLN A 87 33.51 14.76 -20.11
CA GLN A 87 34.13 16.09 -20.05
C GLN A 87 33.51 16.94 -18.94
N ALA A 88 32.18 17.04 -18.87
CA ALA A 88 31.49 17.80 -17.81
C ALA A 88 31.79 17.25 -16.41
N THR A 89 31.88 15.91 -16.28
CA THR A 89 32.26 15.23 -15.03
C THR A 89 33.70 15.54 -14.63
N PHE A 90 34.61 15.61 -15.61
CA PHE A 90 36.01 15.98 -15.38
C PHE A 90 36.15 17.44 -14.94
N GLU A 91 35.39 18.36 -15.53
CA GLU A 91 35.35 19.78 -15.14
C GLU A 91 34.83 19.98 -13.71
N MET A 92 33.84 19.19 -13.27
CA MET A 92 33.41 19.20 -11.86
C MET A 92 34.50 18.66 -10.92
N THR A 93 35.25 17.67 -11.38
CA THR A 93 36.35 17.08 -10.61
C THR A 93 37.50 18.07 -10.42
N THR A 94 37.84 18.85 -11.45
CA THR A 94 38.88 19.89 -11.33
C THR A 94 38.45 21.02 -10.39
N LYS A 95 37.18 21.43 -10.43
CA LYS A 95 36.61 22.42 -9.48
C LYS A 95 36.57 21.93 -8.03
N ALA A 96 36.21 20.66 -7.81
CA ALA A 96 36.24 20.08 -6.47
C ALA A 96 37.66 20.02 -5.88
N GLN A 97 38.67 19.79 -6.72
CA GLN A 97 40.08 19.78 -6.30
C GLN A 97 40.65 21.18 -6.03
N SER A 98 40.16 22.22 -6.71
CA SER A 98 40.56 23.61 -6.42
C SER A 98 39.91 24.18 -5.17
N GLY A 99 38.86 23.53 -4.63
CA GLY A 99 38.09 24.01 -3.48
C GLY A 99 37.18 25.21 -3.82
N GLU A 100 37.04 25.52 -5.10
CA GLU A 100 36.25 26.63 -5.61
C GLU A 100 34.75 26.31 -5.49
N GLY A 101 34.01 27.15 -4.73
CA GLY A 101 32.57 26.94 -4.47
C GLY A 101 32.24 26.29 -3.13
N LEU A 102 33.24 25.96 -2.29
CA LEU A 102 33.06 25.46 -0.92
C LEU A 102 33.42 26.55 0.12
N LEU A 103 32.56 26.73 1.13
CA LEU A 103 32.72 27.71 2.22
C LEU A 103 33.61 27.17 3.34
N THR A 104 34.68 27.87 3.70
CA THR A 104 35.62 27.48 4.78
C THR A 104 35.01 27.35 6.17
N ILE A 105 33.78 27.83 6.38
CA ILE A 105 33.07 27.84 7.67
C ILE A 105 32.34 26.50 7.93
N LYS A 106 31.96 25.75 6.89
CA LYS A 106 31.13 24.53 7.03
C LYS A 106 31.99 23.29 7.29
N ASN A 107 31.47 22.36 8.10
CA ASN A 107 32.19 21.12 8.45
C ASN A 107 32.04 20.03 7.38
N TYR A 108 32.60 20.28 6.19
CA TYR A 108 32.56 19.31 5.09
C TYR A 108 33.28 18.00 5.41
N LYS A 109 34.29 18.03 6.29
CA LYS A 109 35.06 16.84 6.65
C LYS A 109 34.22 15.76 7.34
N LEU A 110 33.32 16.16 8.24
CA LEU A 110 32.38 15.22 8.88
C LEU A 110 31.46 14.60 7.83
N TYR A 111 30.92 15.41 6.93
CA TYR A 111 30.02 14.95 5.88
C TYR A 111 30.70 14.00 4.88
N ILE A 112 31.91 14.34 4.41
CA ILE A 112 32.72 13.48 3.51
C ILE A 112 32.95 12.11 4.14
N ASN A 113 33.28 12.05 5.44
CA ASN A 113 33.51 10.77 6.14
C ASN A 113 32.25 9.90 6.18
N VAL A 114 31.08 10.50 6.47
CA VAL A 114 29.82 9.76 6.51
C VAL A 114 29.42 9.32 5.09
N LEU A 115 29.56 10.19 4.09
CA LEU A 115 29.29 9.89 2.69
C LEU A 115 30.19 8.77 2.15
N LYS A 116 31.49 8.80 2.49
CA LYS A 116 32.44 7.75 2.16
C LYS A 116 32.06 6.40 2.77
N ASN A 117 31.75 6.37 4.07
CA ASN A 117 31.33 5.13 4.74
C ASN A 117 30.03 4.57 4.16
N ALA A 118 29.07 5.44 3.83
CA ALA A 118 27.82 5.04 3.18
C ALA A 118 28.08 4.43 1.78
N TRP A 119 29.08 4.92 1.04
CA TRP A 119 29.40 4.37 -0.29
C TRP A 119 30.30 3.13 -0.24
N GLU A 120 31.08 2.93 0.83
CA GLU A 120 31.89 1.72 1.08
C GLU A 120 31.03 0.52 1.55
N SER A 121 29.92 0.77 2.23
CA SER A 121 28.93 -0.25 2.63
C SER A 121 28.00 -0.57 1.47
N GLY A 122 28.16 -1.75 0.83
CA GLY A 122 27.13 -2.32 -0.04
C GLY A 122 26.97 -1.73 -1.46
N ASN A 123 27.81 -0.79 -1.89
CA ASN A 123 27.79 -0.17 -3.24
C ASN A 123 26.51 0.61 -3.63
N GLU A 124 25.43 0.56 -2.83
CA GLU A 124 24.20 1.33 -2.99
C GLU A 124 23.75 1.89 -1.64
N ILE A 125 23.42 3.17 -1.60
CA ILE A 125 22.86 3.82 -0.40
C ILE A 125 21.41 3.38 -0.26
N ASP A 126 21.04 2.77 0.86
CA ASP A 126 19.65 2.41 1.12
C ASP A 126 18.79 3.64 1.48
N ARG A 127 17.47 3.46 1.53
CA ARG A 127 16.53 4.56 1.83
C ARG A 127 16.80 5.23 3.18
N SER A 128 17.19 4.45 4.19
CA SER A 128 17.45 4.94 5.54
C SER A 128 18.77 5.71 5.59
N GLU A 129 19.80 5.20 4.92
CA GLU A 129 21.09 5.86 4.78
C GLU A 129 21.00 7.17 3.99
N ALA A 130 20.18 7.22 2.93
CA ALA A 130 19.92 8.43 2.16
C ALA A 130 19.21 9.50 3.03
N GLN A 131 18.22 9.09 3.83
CA GLN A 131 17.54 9.99 4.78
C GLN A 131 18.49 10.50 5.88
N LEU A 132 19.40 9.66 6.37
CA LEU A 132 20.42 10.06 7.34
C LEU A 132 21.43 11.05 6.73
N LEU A 133 21.88 10.81 5.50
CA LEU A 133 22.74 11.73 4.77
C LEU A 133 22.06 13.06 4.49
N GLU A 134 20.77 13.05 4.16
CA GLU A 134 19.97 14.27 3.96
C GLU A 134 19.77 15.04 5.28
N ALA A 135 19.44 14.36 6.38
CA ALA A 135 19.31 14.97 7.69
C ALA A 135 20.64 15.59 8.16
N LEU A 136 21.75 14.88 7.98
CA LEU A 136 23.10 15.37 8.30
C LEU A 136 23.49 16.55 7.41
N ARG A 137 23.17 16.48 6.11
CA ARG A 137 23.41 17.56 5.15
C ARG A 137 22.67 18.83 5.59
N ASN A 138 21.40 18.71 5.98
CA ASN A 138 20.58 19.83 6.44
C ASN A 138 21.12 20.43 7.76
N GLU A 139 21.52 19.60 8.72
CA GLU A 139 22.09 20.04 9.99
C GLU A 139 23.43 20.78 9.80
N LEU A 140 24.26 20.32 8.86
CA LEU A 140 25.54 20.96 8.51
C LEU A 140 25.37 22.15 7.55
N GLY A 141 24.13 22.46 7.15
CA GLY A 141 23.83 23.51 6.18
C GLY A 141 24.50 23.30 4.82
N ILE A 142 24.81 22.05 4.46
CA ILE A 142 25.43 21.70 3.19
C ILE A 142 24.35 21.70 2.11
N TRP A 143 24.53 22.44 1.03
CA TRP A 143 23.53 22.50 -0.05
C TRP A 143 23.75 21.37 -1.06
N THR A 144 22.73 21.06 -1.85
CA THR A 144 22.80 20.04 -2.91
C THR A 144 23.98 20.26 -3.85
N ARG A 145 24.30 21.52 -4.20
CA ARG A 145 25.47 21.86 -5.03
C ARG A 145 26.81 21.55 -4.36
N GLU A 146 26.91 21.76 -3.05
CA GLU A 146 28.11 21.50 -2.29
C GLU A 146 28.28 19.98 -2.15
N HIS A 147 27.18 19.26 -1.88
CA HIS A 147 27.16 17.80 -1.91
C HIS A 147 27.66 17.25 -3.25
N LEU A 148 27.14 17.74 -4.38
CA LEU A 148 27.59 17.32 -5.71
C LEU A 148 29.08 17.57 -5.94
N LEU A 149 29.64 18.70 -5.48
CA LEU A 149 31.08 18.94 -5.54
C LEU A 149 31.87 18.00 -4.62
N LEU A 150 31.33 17.69 -3.44
CA LEU A 150 31.96 16.79 -2.47
C LEU A 150 32.00 15.33 -2.95
N GLU A 151 31.07 14.89 -3.81
CA GLU A 151 31.14 13.58 -4.47
C GLU A 151 32.40 13.41 -5.33
N HIS A 152 32.94 14.51 -5.86
CA HIS A 152 34.18 14.52 -6.64
C HIS A 152 35.45 14.70 -5.79
N HIS A 153 35.32 14.78 -4.46
CA HIS A 153 36.45 14.90 -3.55
C HIS A 153 37.42 13.71 -3.71
N THR A 154 38.72 13.93 -3.52
CA THR A 154 39.78 12.93 -3.78
C THR A 154 39.60 11.61 -3.03
N GLU A 155 39.00 11.66 -1.84
CA GLU A 155 38.69 10.49 -1.03
C GLU A 155 37.48 9.67 -1.51
N ILE A 156 36.50 10.33 -2.16
CA ILE A 156 35.26 9.71 -2.64
C ILE A 156 35.41 9.30 -4.12
N LYS A 157 36.20 10.05 -4.89
CA LYS A 157 36.47 9.81 -6.32
C LYS A 157 36.81 8.35 -6.64
N LYS A 158 37.63 7.71 -5.79
CA LYS A 158 38.05 6.32 -5.94
C LYS A 158 36.90 5.30 -5.93
N LEU A 159 35.75 5.67 -5.35
CA LEU A 159 34.58 4.80 -5.18
C LEU A 159 33.66 4.79 -6.41
N TRP A 160 33.78 5.77 -7.32
CA TRP A 160 32.91 5.87 -8.50
C TRP A 160 33.67 6.01 -9.83
N ASP A 161 34.92 6.49 -9.84
CA ASP A 161 35.76 6.64 -11.05
C ASP A 161 36.33 5.29 -11.52
N VAL A 162 35.43 4.40 -11.94
CA VAL A 162 35.71 3.07 -12.50
C VAL A 162 35.50 3.12 -14.02
N SER A 163 36.17 2.23 -14.77
CA SER A 163 36.17 2.19 -16.25
C SER A 163 34.77 2.19 -16.90
N ASP A 164 33.77 1.66 -16.21
CA ASP A 164 32.39 1.52 -16.72
C ASP A 164 31.39 2.50 -16.06
N SER A 165 31.87 3.53 -15.36
CA SER A 165 31.02 4.50 -14.63
C SER A 165 29.93 5.13 -15.50
N TYR A 166 30.25 5.52 -16.73
CA TYR A 166 29.27 6.04 -17.70
C TYR A 166 28.22 4.98 -18.11
N VAL A 167 28.64 3.73 -18.34
CA VAL A 167 27.74 2.66 -18.76
C VAL A 167 26.77 2.29 -17.62
N ALA A 168 27.27 2.25 -16.39
CA ALA A 168 26.46 2.04 -15.19
C ALA A 168 25.44 3.18 -14.99
N ALA A 169 25.88 4.44 -15.12
CA ALA A 169 25.03 5.62 -15.07
C ALA A 169 23.92 5.58 -16.12
N ARG A 170 24.28 5.34 -17.39
CA ARG A 170 23.35 5.23 -18.51
C ARG A 170 22.31 4.15 -18.27
N ASN A 171 22.74 2.93 -17.92
CA ASN A 171 21.84 1.80 -17.73
C ASN A 171 20.88 2.06 -16.57
N ARG A 172 21.36 2.61 -15.45
CA ARG A 172 20.53 2.98 -14.30
C ARG A 172 19.46 4.01 -14.67
N LEU A 173 19.84 5.09 -15.34
CA LEU A 173 18.91 6.16 -15.73
C LEU A 173 17.85 5.71 -16.74
N LEU A 174 18.22 4.77 -17.62
CA LEU A 174 17.28 4.13 -18.55
C LEU A 174 16.33 3.16 -17.84
N LEU A 175 16.83 2.35 -16.89
CA LEU A 175 16.03 1.40 -16.12
C LEU A 175 15.00 2.10 -15.23
N THR A 176 15.39 3.19 -14.55
CA THR A 176 14.46 3.97 -13.72
C THR A 176 13.45 4.75 -14.57
N GLY A 177 13.71 4.97 -15.86
CA GLY A 177 12.87 5.76 -16.75
C GLY A 177 13.01 7.27 -16.58
N LEU A 178 14.02 7.73 -15.81
CA LEU A 178 14.37 9.16 -15.71
C LEU A 178 14.91 9.71 -17.03
N VAL A 179 15.62 8.87 -17.78
CA VAL A 179 16.02 9.12 -19.16
C VAL A 179 15.38 8.06 -20.05
N LEU A 180 14.89 8.48 -21.20
CA LEU A 180 14.27 7.64 -22.21
C LEU A 180 15.03 7.79 -23.55
N THR A 181 14.96 6.80 -24.41
CA THR A 181 15.41 6.89 -25.80
C THR A 181 14.25 7.21 -26.74
N PHE A 182 14.44 8.12 -27.69
CA PHE A 182 13.48 8.42 -28.75
C PHE A 182 14.22 8.77 -30.04
N GLU A 183 13.97 8.04 -31.13
CA GLU A 183 14.54 8.31 -32.46
C GLU A 183 16.07 8.54 -32.46
N ASN A 184 16.81 7.66 -31.77
CA ASN A 184 18.27 7.69 -31.62
C ASN A 184 18.83 8.86 -30.77
N ASN A 185 17.98 9.48 -29.96
CA ASN A 185 18.35 10.49 -28.97
C ASN A 185 18.05 10.01 -27.54
N PHE A 186 18.81 10.51 -26.56
CA PHE A 186 18.41 10.50 -25.16
C PHE A 186 17.48 11.67 -24.89
N VAL A 187 16.41 11.43 -24.13
CA VAL A 187 15.32 12.37 -23.85
C VAL A 187 14.92 12.30 -22.38
N ILE A 188 14.73 13.45 -21.74
CA ILE A 188 13.98 13.54 -20.50
C ILE A 188 12.58 14.04 -20.84
N ALA A 189 11.54 13.35 -20.38
CA ALA A 189 10.18 13.79 -20.61
C ALA A 189 9.88 15.09 -19.84
N GLU A 190 9.00 15.94 -20.37
CA GLU A 190 8.66 17.25 -19.76
C GLU A 190 8.21 17.12 -18.30
N GLU A 191 7.35 16.15 -18.03
CA GLU A 191 6.83 15.90 -16.69
C GLU A 191 7.94 15.47 -15.71
N VAL A 192 8.90 14.68 -16.19
CA VAL A 192 10.05 14.19 -15.41
C VAL A 192 11.06 15.30 -15.18
N ALA A 193 11.37 16.09 -16.21
CA ALA A 193 12.29 17.22 -16.13
C ALA A 193 11.85 18.21 -15.04
N LEU A 194 10.54 18.46 -14.94
CA LEU A 194 9.96 19.31 -13.90
C LEU A 194 10.20 18.73 -12.49
N GLN A 195 9.97 17.43 -12.29
CA GLN A 195 10.22 16.80 -10.99
C GLN A 195 11.72 16.76 -10.64
N ILE A 196 12.60 16.44 -11.60
CA ILE A 196 14.05 16.44 -11.38
C ILE A 196 14.52 17.83 -10.94
N ARG A 197 14.04 18.89 -11.59
CA ARG A 197 14.36 20.28 -11.24
C ARG A 197 13.92 20.61 -9.81
N ARG A 198 12.72 20.18 -9.41
CA ARG A 198 12.23 20.33 -8.02
C ARG A 198 13.09 19.58 -6.99
N VAL A 199 13.51 18.35 -7.30
CA VAL A 199 14.38 17.55 -6.41
C VAL A 199 15.75 18.20 -6.25
N TRP A 200 16.31 18.75 -7.33
CA TRP A 200 17.62 19.40 -7.30
C TRP A 200 17.60 20.85 -6.81
N GLY A 201 16.42 21.42 -6.53
CA GLY A 201 16.28 22.82 -6.14
C GLY A 201 16.69 23.79 -7.26
N ILE A 202 16.56 23.36 -8.51
CA ILE A 202 16.80 24.20 -9.70
C ILE A 202 15.47 24.88 -10.01
N ASP A 203 15.22 26.00 -9.36
CA ASP A 203 13.93 26.70 -9.46
C ASP A 203 13.69 27.33 -10.85
N LEU A 204 14.75 27.59 -11.64
CA LEU A 204 14.68 28.22 -12.97
C LEU A 204 15.72 27.64 -13.94
N GLU A 205 15.37 27.53 -15.24
CA GLU A 205 16.33 27.26 -16.33
C GLU A 205 17.41 28.34 -16.35
N LYS A 206 18.65 28.01 -16.78
CA LYS A 206 19.76 28.97 -16.87
C LYS A 206 19.35 30.27 -17.55
N ASP A 207 18.71 30.18 -18.73
CA ASP A 207 18.26 31.35 -19.48
C ASP A 207 17.15 32.13 -18.76
N CYS A 208 16.26 31.44 -18.03
CA CYS A 208 15.22 32.10 -17.25
C CYS A 208 15.80 32.77 -16.00
N TYR A 209 16.80 32.16 -15.38
CA TYR A 209 17.49 32.69 -14.22
C TYR A 209 18.37 33.89 -14.60
N GLU A 210 19.07 33.82 -15.73
CA GLU A 210 19.81 34.96 -16.31
C GLU A 210 18.88 36.14 -16.59
N ARG A 211 17.71 35.89 -17.17
CA ARG A 211 16.70 36.94 -17.44
C ARG A 211 16.15 37.54 -16.15
N MET A 212 15.88 36.71 -15.15
CA MET A 212 15.48 37.18 -13.82
C MET A 212 16.57 38.05 -13.17
N LEU A 213 17.81 37.58 -13.11
CA LEU A 213 18.96 38.29 -12.50
C LEU A 213 19.29 39.59 -13.24
N ASN A 214 19.09 39.63 -14.56
CA ASN A 214 19.26 40.85 -15.35
C ASN A 214 18.26 41.95 -14.95
N GLY A 215 17.07 41.60 -14.48
CA GLY A 215 16.07 42.55 -13.97
C GLY A 215 16.42 43.17 -12.60
N VAL A 216 17.44 42.67 -11.91
CA VAL A 216 17.75 43.03 -10.51
C VAL A 216 18.83 44.14 -10.45
N LYS A 217 18.84 44.97 -9.39
CA LYS A 217 19.81 46.07 -9.22
C LYS A 217 21.21 45.53 -8.90
N ASN A 218 22.26 46.28 -9.30
CA ASN A 218 23.66 45.86 -9.07
C ASN A 218 24.02 45.76 -7.56
N GLU A 219 23.39 46.56 -6.71
CA GLU A 219 23.54 46.49 -5.24
C GLU A 219 23.02 45.17 -4.66
N GLN A 220 21.93 44.64 -5.22
CA GLN A 220 21.35 43.36 -4.79
C GLN A 220 22.26 42.18 -5.22
N LEU A 221 22.87 42.27 -6.40
CA LEU A 221 23.90 41.31 -6.84
C LEU A 221 25.15 41.37 -5.95
N TYR A 222 25.55 42.58 -5.51
CA TYR A 222 26.66 42.77 -4.57
C TYR A 222 26.37 42.08 -3.22
N ASN A 223 25.21 42.37 -2.62
CA ASN A 223 24.81 41.81 -1.31
C ASN A 223 24.70 40.28 -1.35
N ALA A 224 24.19 39.73 -2.45
CA ALA A 224 24.11 38.29 -2.64
C ALA A 224 25.51 37.65 -2.74
N LEU A 225 26.42 38.24 -3.52
CA LEU A 225 27.80 37.76 -3.66
C LEU A 225 28.59 37.85 -2.34
N GLU A 226 28.41 38.93 -1.57
CA GLU A 226 29.04 39.12 -0.27
C GLU A 226 28.56 38.08 0.75
N LYS A 227 27.24 37.84 0.82
CA LYS A 227 26.65 36.85 1.72
C LYS A 227 27.07 35.40 1.38
N VAL A 228 27.32 35.12 0.11
CA VAL A 228 27.78 33.80 -0.39
C VAL A 228 29.32 33.71 -0.43
N VAL A 229 30.04 34.76 0.01
CA VAL A 229 31.52 34.80 0.10
C VAL A 229 32.19 34.59 -1.27
N LEU A 230 31.66 35.23 -2.31
CA LEU A 230 32.23 35.23 -3.66
C LEU A 230 32.87 36.58 -3.99
N MET A 231 33.79 36.63 -4.95
CA MET A 231 34.41 37.89 -5.37
C MET A 231 33.35 38.88 -5.87
N VAL A 232 33.38 40.10 -5.33
CA VAL A 232 32.33 41.12 -5.57
C VAL A 232 32.72 42.16 -6.63
N SER A 233 33.96 42.12 -7.14
CA SER A 233 34.44 42.94 -8.24
C SER A 233 33.99 42.41 -9.62
N GLY A 234 33.85 43.30 -10.61
CA GLY A 234 33.49 42.95 -11.99
C GLY A 234 32.25 43.68 -12.53
N THR A 235 31.96 43.47 -13.82
CA THR A 235 30.76 43.99 -14.49
C THR A 235 29.48 43.28 -14.02
N LYS A 236 28.31 43.82 -14.37
CA LYS A 236 27.02 43.19 -14.01
C LYS A 236 26.89 41.80 -14.63
N GLU A 237 27.31 41.61 -15.89
CA GLU A 237 27.28 40.29 -16.52
C GLU A 237 28.23 39.32 -15.82
N GLU A 238 29.47 39.72 -15.50
CA GLU A 238 30.44 38.88 -14.80
C GLU A 238 29.94 38.44 -13.41
N LYS A 239 29.19 39.30 -12.71
CA LYS A 239 28.57 38.97 -11.43
C LYS A 239 27.41 37.98 -11.59
N ILE A 240 26.57 38.16 -12.59
CA ILE A 240 25.45 37.24 -12.90
C ILE A 240 26.02 35.88 -13.28
N GLU A 241 27.02 35.84 -14.16
CA GLU A 241 27.70 34.62 -14.57
C GLU A 241 28.36 33.94 -13.37
N ARG A 242 28.94 34.70 -12.44
CA ARG A 242 29.51 34.16 -11.19
C ARG A 242 28.46 33.57 -10.26
N ILE A 243 27.29 34.18 -10.13
CA ILE A 243 26.16 33.65 -9.34
C ILE A 243 25.65 32.34 -9.95
N ILE A 244 25.53 32.28 -11.27
CA ILE A 244 25.08 31.09 -12.01
C ILE A 244 26.13 29.97 -11.98
N ASN A 245 27.39 30.30 -12.20
CA ASN A 245 28.50 29.35 -12.14
C ASN A 245 28.74 28.84 -10.72
N ALA A 246 28.45 29.65 -9.71
CA ALA A 246 28.43 29.23 -8.31
C ALA A 246 27.15 28.46 -7.93
N LEU A 247 26.18 28.31 -8.86
CA LEU A 247 24.93 27.58 -8.67
C LEU A 247 24.13 28.08 -7.45
N VAL A 248 23.98 29.39 -7.29
CA VAL A 248 23.09 29.95 -6.24
C VAL A 248 21.64 29.69 -6.64
N PRO A 249 20.80 29.07 -5.79
CA PRO A 249 19.38 28.88 -6.10
C PRO A 249 18.65 30.22 -6.23
N PRO A 250 17.68 30.36 -7.16
CA PRO A 250 16.85 31.56 -7.28
C PRO A 250 16.14 31.93 -5.97
N PHE A 251 15.61 30.94 -5.25
CA PHE A 251 14.98 31.17 -3.95
C PHE A 251 15.93 31.81 -2.95
N GLU A 252 17.16 31.29 -2.85
CA GLU A 252 18.16 31.75 -1.89
C GLU A 252 18.69 33.15 -2.23
N PHE A 253 18.90 33.41 -3.52
CA PHE A 253 19.23 34.75 -4.00
C PHE A 253 18.12 35.75 -3.64
N LEU A 254 16.87 35.43 -3.95
CA LEU A 254 15.73 36.31 -3.68
C LEU A 254 15.49 36.47 -2.17
N ASP A 255 15.80 35.46 -1.35
CA ASP A 255 15.74 35.56 0.10
C ASP A 255 16.81 36.51 0.69
N THR A 256 17.88 36.83 -0.04
CA THR A 256 18.80 37.89 0.39
C THR A 256 18.22 39.30 0.26
N ILE A 257 17.14 39.46 -0.54
CA ILE A 257 16.50 40.74 -0.83
C ILE A 257 15.40 41.01 0.21
N SER A 258 15.20 42.28 0.55
CA SER A 258 14.15 42.69 1.49
C SER A 258 12.75 42.46 0.89
N ILE A 259 11.74 42.22 1.74
CA ILE A 259 10.37 41.96 1.25
C ILE A 259 9.81 43.16 0.47
N ASP A 260 10.17 44.38 0.86
CA ASP A 260 9.67 45.60 0.20
C ASP A 260 10.26 45.76 -1.19
N GLU A 261 11.54 45.44 -1.37
CA GLU A 261 12.20 45.41 -2.68
C GLU A 261 11.68 44.28 -3.58
N LEU A 262 11.38 43.09 -3.02
CA LEU A 262 10.77 41.99 -3.78
C LEU A 262 9.37 42.36 -4.28
N ARG A 263 8.58 43.07 -3.45
CA ARG A 263 7.26 43.58 -3.83
C ARG A 263 7.37 44.68 -4.88
N GLU A 264 8.39 45.54 -4.81
CA GLU A 264 8.67 46.54 -5.84
C GLU A 264 9.06 45.88 -7.17
N TYR A 265 9.93 44.87 -7.13
CA TYR A 265 10.31 44.07 -8.30
C TYR A 265 9.08 43.38 -8.93
N CYS A 266 8.18 42.82 -8.11
CA CYS A 266 6.93 42.24 -8.60
C CYS A 266 6.05 43.29 -9.31
N ARG A 267 5.90 44.50 -8.75
CA ARG A 267 5.13 45.58 -9.37
C ARG A 267 5.70 46.02 -10.71
N GLN A 268 7.03 46.08 -10.83
CA GLN A 268 7.72 46.48 -12.06
C GLN A 268 7.55 45.43 -13.18
N ASN A 269 7.39 44.15 -12.82
CA ASN A 269 7.27 43.03 -13.76
C ASN A 269 5.85 42.45 -13.86
N ASN A 270 4.81 43.17 -13.39
CA ASN A 270 3.41 42.72 -13.39
C ASN A 270 3.16 41.35 -12.71
N ILE A 271 3.86 41.07 -11.62
CA ILE A 271 3.77 39.81 -10.85
C ILE A 271 2.84 40.02 -9.64
N GLN A 272 2.05 39.01 -9.28
CA GLN A 272 1.09 39.07 -8.17
C GLN A 272 1.79 39.27 -6.81
N VAL A 273 1.40 40.34 -6.10
CA VAL A 273 1.96 40.72 -4.80
C VAL A 273 1.05 40.25 -3.66
N SER A 274 1.02 38.95 -3.37
CA SER A 274 0.21 38.40 -2.27
C SER A 274 1.00 37.41 -1.42
N GLY A 275 0.87 37.52 -0.10
CA GLY A 275 1.40 36.55 0.86
C GLY A 275 2.64 37.01 1.64
N LYS A 276 3.25 36.04 2.34
CA LYS A 276 4.50 36.18 3.10
C LYS A 276 5.70 36.26 2.14
N LYS A 277 6.90 36.56 2.64
CA LYS A 277 8.11 36.69 1.82
C LYS A 277 8.35 35.46 0.93
N SER A 278 8.16 34.26 1.47
CA SER A 278 8.23 32.99 0.74
C SER A 278 7.29 32.94 -0.47
N ASP A 279 6.04 33.38 -0.28
CA ASP A 279 4.99 33.31 -1.31
C ASP A 279 5.27 34.29 -2.45
N VAL A 280 5.80 35.47 -2.10
CA VAL A 280 6.25 36.48 -3.09
C VAL A 280 7.44 35.95 -3.90
N ILE A 281 8.41 35.28 -3.26
CA ILE A 281 9.53 34.64 -3.94
C ILE A 281 9.02 33.54 -4.90
N SER A 282 8.09 32.70 -4.46
CA SER A 282 7.47 31.66 -5.30
C SER A 282 6.73 32.26 -6.50
N ASN A 283 6.04 33.39 -6.35
CA ASN A 283 5.37 34.06 -7.45
C ASN A 283 6.35 34.59 -8.50
N ILE A 284 7.51 35.12 -8.07
CA ILE A 284 8.57 35.57 -8.97
C ILE A 284 9.13 34.37 -9.76
N ILE A 285 9.49 33.29 -9.07
CA ILE A 285 10.01 32.07 -9.69
C ILE A 285 9.01 31.52 -10.72
N ASN A 286 7.73 31.36 -10.34
CA ASN A 286 6.69 30.86 -11.25
C ASN A 286 6.49 31.76 -12.48
N HIS A 287 6.66 33.08 -12.35
CA HIS A 287 6.49 34.01 -13.47
C HIS A 287 7.53 33.78 -14.58
N PHE A 288 8.80 33.62 -14.19
CA PHE A 288 9.89 33.34 -15.13
C PHE A 288 9.89 31.89 -15.61
N GLU A 289 9.49 30.92 -14.78
CA GLU A 289 9.34 29.51 -15.16
C GLU A 289 8.31 29.36 -16.29
N GLN A 290 7.19 30.08 -16.20
CA GLN A 290 6.14 30.08 -17.23
C GLN A 290 6.47 30.96 -18.45
N ARG A 291 7.66 31.58 -18.50
CA ARG A 291 8.09 32.54 -19.53
C ARG A 291 7.08 33.69 -19.74
N ASN A 292 6.35 34.06 -18.69
CA ASN A 292 5.38 35.15 -18.75
C ASN A 292 6.08 36.51 -18.96
N ASP A 293 7.39 36.57 -18.72
CA ASP A 293 8.25 37.71 -18.97
C ASP A 293 8.66 37.88 -20.45
N LEU A 294 8.58 36.82 -21.27
CA LEU A 294 8.78 36.86 -22.74
C LEU A 294 7.50 37.10 -23.52
N LYS A 295 6.35 37.18 -22.84
CA LYS A 295 5.12 37.62 -23.49
C LYS A 295 5.28 39.11 -23.78
N THR A 296 5.96 39.41 -24.89
CA THR A 296 6.05 40.74 -25.47
C THR A 296 4.64 41.26 -25.61
N THR A 297 4.49 42.54 -25.33
CA THR A 297 3.31 43.36 -25.52
C THR A 297 2.86 43.35 -26.99
N GLU A 298 2.34 42.23 -27.47
CA GLU A 298 1.72 42.02 -28.78
C GLU A 298 0.31 41.44 -28.60
N GLU A 299 -0.47 42.05 -27.71
CA GLU A 299 -1.94 42.03 -27.80
C GLU A 299 -2.46 43.47 -27.74
N ALA A 300 -1.83 44.34 -28.54
CA ALA A 300 -2.44 45.58 -29.01
C ALA A 300 -2.85 45.36 -30.48
N LYS A 301 -3.88 44.54 -30.70
CA LYS A 301 -4.91 44.58 -31.77
C LYS A 301 -5.49 43.18 -32.01
N GLY A 302 -6.68 42.96 -31.46
CA GLY A 302 -7.51 41.79 -31.75
C GLY A 302 -8.70 41.64 -30.78
N GLU A 303 -9.55 42.67 -30.68
CA GLU A 303 -10.99 42.70 -30.30
C GLU A 303 -11.52 41.92 -29.06
N PRO A 304 -12.55 42.47 -28.38
CA PRO A 304 -12.61 43.68 -27.57
C PRO A 304 -12.53 43.35 -26.05
N LEU A 305 -11.94 44.26 -25.27
CA LEU A 305 -11.75 44.15 -23.81
C LEU A 305 -13.05 44.22 -22.98
N LEU A 306 -14.20 44.29 -23.63
CA LEU A 306 -15.55 44.21 -23.08
C LEU A 306 -16.45 43.73 -24.23
N PRO A 307 -17.51 42.95 -24.00
CA PRO A 307 -18.42 42.51 -25.06
C PRO A 307 -18.97 43.72 -25.86
N LEU A 308 -19.03 43.60 -27.19
CA LEU A 308 -19.44 44.68 -28.13
C LEU A 308 -20.88 45.15 -27.89
N GLU A 309 -21.72 44.23 -27.44
CA GLU A 309 -23.08 44.48 -26.95
C GLU A 309 -23.16 43.96 -25.51
N PRO A 310 -23.81 44.69 -24.58
CA PRO A 310 -23.94 44.23 -23.19
C PRO A 310 -24.66 42.88 -23.13
N GLU A 311 -24.10 41.90 -22.43
CA GLU A 311 -24.71 40.59 -22.26
C GLU A 311 -26.06 40.73 -21.54
N GLU A 312 -27.06 39.94 -21.96
CA GLU A 312 -28.38 39.95 -21.31
C GLU A 312 -28.26 39.54 -19.83
N ARG A 313 -28.95 40.30 -18.98
CA ARG A 313 -28.94 40.12 -17.54
C ARG A 313 -30.29 39.62 -17.04
N GLU A 314 -30.24 38.67 -16.11
CA GLU A 314 -31.43 38.07 -15.52
C GLU A 314 -31.87 38.81 -14.24
N LEU A 315 -30.97 39.55 -13.58
CA LEU A 315 -31.25 40.34 -12.38
C LEU A 315 -31.32 41.83 -12.69
N ASN A 316 -32.19 42.54 -11.98
CA ASN A 316 -32.14 44.00 -11.97
C ASN A 316 -30.88 44.49 -11.23
N ASN A 317 -30.41 45.70 -11.55
CA ASN A 317 -29.17 46.25 -11.00
C ASN A 317 -29.18 46.33 -9.46
N GLU A 318 -30.35 46.50 -8.83
CA GLU A 318 -30.49 46.56 -7.38
C GLU A 318 -30.34 45.18 -6.71
N SER A 319 -30.99 44.14 -7.25
CA SER A 319 -30.84 42.76 -6.78
C SER A 319 -29.43 42.24 -7.00
N PHE A 320 -28.81 42.63 -8.12
CA PHE A 320 -27.43 42.24 -8.42
C PHE A 320 -26.43 42.93 -7.47
N SER A 321 -26.63 44.21 -7.17
CA SER A 321 -25.81 44.92 -6.16
C SER A 321 -25.88 44.23 -4.79
N ARG A 322 -27.09 43.89 -4.33
CA ARG A 322 -27.32 43.16 -3.05
C ARG A 322 -26.74 41.75 -3.05
N LEU A 323 -26.73 41.06 -4.19
CA LEU A 323 -26.03 39.78 -4.33
C LEU A 323 -24.52 39.98 -4.12
N LEU A 324 -23.92 40.98 -4.75
CA LEU A 324 -22.48 41.27 -4.67
C LEU A 324 -22.04 41.77 -3.28
N GLU A 325 -22.92 42.39 -2.50
CA GLU A 325 -22.65 42.77 -1.10
C GLU A 325 -22.31 41.56 -0.21
N ASN A 326 -22.83 40.37 -0.55
CA ASN A 326 -22.56 39.13 0.17
C ASN A 326 -21.16 38.56 -0.10
N LEU A 327 -20.41 39.14 -1.03
CA LEU A 327 -19.04 38.74 -1.39
C LEU A 327 -17.98 39.53 -0.59
N ASN A 328 -16.83 38.91 -0.37
CA ASN A 328 -15.68 39.52 0.27
C ASN A 328 -14.83 40.32 -0.75
N ASN A 329 -13.95 41.21 -0.27
CA ASN A 329 -13.12 42.06 -1.13
C ASN A 329 -12.21 41.28 -2.10
N ASP A 330 -11.74 40.09 -1.71
CA ASP A 330 -10.92 39.23 -2.56
C ASP A 330 -11.73 38.61 -3.70
N GLN A 331 -12.99 38.22 -3.42
CA GLN A 331 -13.90 37.68 -4.44
C GLN A 331 -14.29 38.76 -5.46
N LEU A 332 -14.55 39.99 -4.99
CA LEU A 332 -14.80 41.14 -5.85
C LEU A 332 -13.55 41.49 -6.69
N TYR A 333 -12.36 41.33 -6.13
CA TYR A 333 -11.11 41.51 -6.87
C TYR A 333 -10.93 40.47 -7.97
N ASP A 334 -11.21 39.19 -7.69
CA ASP A 334 -11.15 38.11 -8.67
C ASP A 334 -12.14 38.32 -9.83
N MET A 335 -13.35 38.82 -9.52
CA MET A 335 -14.36 39.16 -10.53
C MET A 335 -13.94 40.36 -11.38
N LEU A 336 -13.41 41.43 -10.77
CA LEU A 336 -12.96 42.63 -11.48
C LEU A 336 -11.71 42.36 -12.33
N SER A 337 -10.73 41.62 -11.81
CA SER A 337 -9.48 41.32 -12.52
C SER A 337 -9.71 40.43 -13.74
N LYS A 338 -10.52 39.37 -13.60
CA LYS A 338 -10.88 38.48 -14.72
C LYS A 338 -11.88 39.12 -15.70
N GLY A 339 -12.64 40.12 -15.26
CA GLY A 339 -13.53 40.92 -16.11
C GLY A 339 -12.86 42.12 -16.78
N TYR A 340 -11.53 42.28 -16.65
CA TYR A 340 -10.75 43.41 -17.18
C TYR A 340 -11.20 44.79 -16.67
N LEU A 341 -11.73 44.86 -15.45
CA LEU A 341 -12.21 46.09 -14.80
C LEU A 341 -11.21 46.60 -13.75
N LYS A 342 -11.25 47.90 -13.46
CA LYS A 342 -10.36 48.54 -12.47
C LYS A 342 -10.59 47.97 -11.06
N THR A 343 -9.53 47.46 -10.43
CA THR A 343 -9.57 46.70 -9.16
C THR A 343 -9.38 47.52 -7.87
N SER A 344 -9.01 48.80 -7.97
CA SER A 344 -8.80 49.69 -6.81
C SER A 344 -10.08 50.40 -6.36
N GLY A 345 -10.24 50.71 -5.07
CA GLY A 345 -11.40 51.45 -4.55
C GLY A 345 -12.06 50.80 -3.34
N THR A 346 -13.08 51.47 -2.79
CA THR A 346 -13.92 50.95 -1.69
C THR A 346 -14.80 49.79 -2.16
N LYS A 347 -15.38 49.03 -1.22
CA LYS A 347 -16.22 47.86 -1.57
C LYS A 347 -17.43 48.26 -2.44
N GLU A 348 -18.08 49.37 -2.11
CA GLU A 348 -19.20 49.93 -2.87
C GLU A 348 -18.78 50.34 -4.29
N GLU A 349 -17.64 51.01 -4.45
CA GLU A 349 -17.13 51.39 -5.77
C GLU A 349 -16.81 50.17 -6.65
N LYS A 350 -16.36 49.06 -6.05
CA LYS A 350 -16.10 47.80 -6.75
C LYS A 350 -17.40 47.12 -7.19
N ILE A 351 -18.42 47.13 -6.34
CA ILE A 351 -19.75 46.59 -6.64
C ILE A 351 -20.40 47.39 -7.76
N ASN A 352 -20.41 48.72 -7.67
CA ASN A 352 -20.98 49.59 -8.71
C ASN A 352 -20.32 49.36 -10.07
N ARG A 353 -19.00 49.16 -10.12
CA ARG A 353 -18.30 48.84 -11.38
C ARG A 353 -18.66 47.49 -11.98
N LEU A 354 -18.95 46.47 -11.15
CA LEU A 354 -19.42 45.18 -11.64
C LEU A 354 -20.87 45.30 -12.15
N VAL A 355 -21.71 46.06 -11.45
CA VAL A 355 -23.09 46.34 -11.87
C VAL A 355 -23.14 47.17 -13.15
N GLU A 356 -22.26 48.15 -13.33
CA GLU A 356 -22.20 48.97 -14.56
C GLU A 356 -21.43 48.29 -15.71
N SER A 357 -20.83 47.12 -15.47
CA SER A 357 -20.06 46.41 -16.50
C SER A 357 -20.98 45.78 -17.56
N PRO A 358 -20.51 45.60 -18.81
CA PRO A 358 -21.31 44.98 -19.86
C PRO A 358 -21.36 43.43 -19.79
N TRP A 359 -20.84 42.83 -18.71
CA TRP A 359 -20.88 41.39 -18.47
C TRP A 359 -22.20 40.96 -17.79
N SER A 360 -22.67 39.75 -18.08
CA SER A 360 -23.80 39.11 -17.40
C SER A 360 -23.41 38.58 -16.01
N GLU A 361 -24.40 38.34 -15.16
CA GLU A 361 -24.21 37.75 -13.84
C GLU A 361 -23.61 36.35 -13.95
N LYS A 362 -24.01 35.58 -14.98
CA LYS A 362 -23.46 34.24 -15.26
C LYS A 362 -21.96 34.30 -15.55
N SER A 363 -21.54 35.20 -16.44
CA SER A 363 -20.13 35.40 -16.79
C SER A 363 -19.30 35.85 -15.58
N LEU A 364 -19.84 36.80 -14.80
CA LEU A 364 -19.17 37.32 -13.61
C LEU A 364 -19.06 36.27 -12.48
N LEU A 365 -20.14 35.53 -12.18
CA LEU A 365 -20.12 34.48 -11.15
C LEU A 365 -19.26 33.28 -11.55
N ASN A 366 -19.09 33.03 -12.85
CA ASN A 366 -18.19 31.99 -13.33
C ASN A 366 -16.70 32.30 -13.04
N ASN A 367 -16.35 33.54 -12.72
CA ASN A 367 -14.99 33.90 -12.32
C ASN A 367 -14.61 33.42 -10.91
N LEU A 368 -15.61 33.05 -10.08
CA LEU A 368 -15.43 32.51 -8.74
C LEU A 368 -15.13 30.99 -8.75
N ARG A 369 -14.48 30.50 -7.71
CA ARG A 369 -14.22 29.06 -7.51
C ARG A 369 -15.50 28.35 -7.06
N LYS A 370 -15.61 27.04 -7.33
CA LYS A 370 -16.77 26.22 -6.90
C LYS A 370 -17.03 26.30 -5.39
N ILE A 371 -15.95 26.35 -4.59
CA ILE A 371 -16.05 26.45 -3.12
C ILE A 371 -16.60 27.81 -2.66
N GLU A 372 -16.30 28.89 -3.39
CA GLU A 372 -16.79 30.24 -3.11
C GLU A 372 -18.27 30.39 -3.45
N LEU A 373 -18.69 29.81 -4.59
CA LEU A 373 -20.10 29.72 -4.96
C LEU A 373 -20.91 28.86 -3.98
N SER A 374 -20.32 27.76 -3.50
CA SER A 374 -20.97 26.90 -2.48
C SER A 374 -21.16 27.63 -1.15
N ASN A 375 -20.18 28.44 -0.73
CA ASN A 375 -20.28 29.29 0.46
C ASN A 375 -21.35 30.39 0.29
N LEU A 376 -21.46 30.96 -0.92
CA LEU A 376 -22.51 31.92 -1.24
C LEU A 376 -23.90 31.25 -1.19
N CYS A 377 -24.07 30.05 -1.75
CA CYS A 377 -25.30 29.27 -1.63
C CYS A 377 -25.66 28.99 -0.17
N TRP A 378 -24.70 28.63 0.67
CA TRP A 378 -24.94 28.38 2.10
C TRP A 378 -25.44 29.63 2.82
N ARG A 379 -24.84 30.81 2.56
CA ARG A 379 -25.30 32.10 3.12
C ARG A 379 -26.69 32.48 2.64
N LEU A 380 -27.01 32.13 1.40
CA LEU A 380 -28.31 32.39 0.78
C LEU A 380 -29.33 31.27 1.03
N GLY A 381 -29.02 30.24 1.82
CA GLY A 381 -29.95 29.12 2.08
C GLY A 381 -30.36 28.32 0.84
N ILE A 382 -29.50 28.28 -0.19
CA ILE A 382 -29.72 27.61 -1.47
C ILE A 382 -29.03 26.23 -1.44
N PRO A 383 -29.66 25.15 -1.94
CA PRO A 383 -29.08 23.80 -1.92
C PRO A 383 -27.81 23.66 -2.78
N ILE A 384 -26.81 22.95 -2.23
CA ILE A 384 -25.48 22.73 -2.83
C ILE A 384 -25.40 21.32 -3.44
N SER A 385 -25.85 21.15 -4.67
CA SER A 385 -25.65 19.92 -5.46
C SER A 385 -25.27 20.29 -6.90
N GLY A 386 -24.60 19.41 -7.65
CA GLY A 386 -24.40 19.58 -9.09
C GLY A 386 -23.08 20.19 -9.58
N ILE A 387 -23.05 20.48 -10.89
CA ILE A 387 -21.91 21.07 -11.63
C ILE A 387 -21.90 22.60 -11.42
N LYS A 388 -20.75 23.26 -11.62
CA LYS A 388 -20.56 24.69 -11.32
C LYS A 388 -21.57 25.60 -12.00
N SER A 389 -21.96 25.33 -13.26
CA SER A 389 -22.96 26.09 -14.00
C SER A 389 -24.35 26.03 -13.34
N GLU A 390 -24.78 24.86 -12.88
CA GLU A 390 -26.07 24.66 -12.20
C GLU A 390 -26.12 25.38 -10.84
N ILE A 391 -24.98 25.51 -10.16
CA ILE A 391 -24.85 26.29 -8.92
C ILE A 391 -25.01 27.79 -9.24
N ILE A 392 -24.42 28.28 -10.33
CA ILE A 392 -24.54 29.69 -10.76
C ILE A 392 -25.99 30.03 -11.11
N GLU A 393 -26.67 29.17 -11.88
CA GLU A 393 -28.08 29.35 -12.23
C GLU A 393 -28.96 29.41 -10.97
N ARG A 394 -28.76 28.51 -10.01
CA ARG A 394 -29.49 28.54 -8.73
C ARG A 394 -29.19 29.77 -7.88
N VAL A 395 -27.97 30.30 -7.92
CA VAL A 395 -27.63 31.55 -7.22
C VAL A 395 -28.41 32.71 -7.85
N ILE A 396 -28.51 32.77 -9.17
CA ILE A 396 -29.23 33.81 -9.89
C ILE A 396 -30.75 33.70 -9.64
N GLU A 397 -31.31 32.49 -9.74
CA GLU A 397 -32.72 32.22 -9.44
C GLU A 397 -33.07 32.49 -7.97
N GLY A 398 -32.20 32.06 -7.04
CA GLY A 398 -32.39 32.34 -5.62
C GLY A 398 -32.29 33.82 -5.27
N ALA A 399 -31.47 34.59 -6.00
CA ALA A 399 -31.35 36.03 -5.84
C ALA A 399 -32.55 36.78 -6.43
N SER A 400 -33.07 36.36 -7.59
CA SER A 400 -34.24 36.99 -8.22
C SER A 400 -35.49 36.86 -7.36
N VAL A 401 -35.67 35.71 -6.68
CA VAL A 401 -36.80 35.47 -5.78
C VAL A 401 -36.65 36.22 -4.45
N ARG A 402 -35.45 36.23 -3.85
CA ARG A 402 -35.23 36.86 -2.53
C ARG A 402 -35.21 38.39 -2.57
N PHE A 403 -34.78 38.97 -3.67
CA PHE A 403 -34.59 40.42 -3.79
C PHE A 403 -35.66 41.09 -4.66
N SER A 404 -36.74 40.38 -5.04
CA SER A 404 -37.87 40.98 -5.75
C SER A 404 -38.68 41.93 -4.86
N GLU A 405 -39.18 43.02 -5.44
CA GLU A 405 -40.06 44.00 -4.76
C GLU A 405 -41.32 43.37 -4.16
N SER A 406 -41.77 42.24 -4.71
CA SER A 406 -42.94 41.48 -4.22
C SER A 406 -42.66 40.71 -2.92
N TYR A 407 -41.46 40.16 -2.75
CA TYR A 407 -41.08 39.43 -1.53
C TYR A 407 -40.75 40.39 -0.38
N GLN A 408 -40.26 41.60 -0.71
CA GLN A 408 -39.98 42.63 0.29
C GLN A 408 -41.25 43.29 0.83
N LYS A 409 -42.26 43.54 -0.02
CA LYS A 409 -43.57 43.98 0.47
C LYS A 409 -44.23 42.95 1.38
N ALA A 410 -44.10 41.66 1.06
CA ALA A 410 -44.58 40.60 1.94
C ALA A 410 -43.79 40.52 3.26
N ALA A 411 -42.46 40.70 3.22
CA ALA A 411 -41.61 40.69 4.43
C ALA A 411 -41.74 41.94 5.31
N GLU A 412 -42.09 43.10 4.73
CA GLU A 412 -42.40 44.34 5.46
C GLU A 412 -43.83 44.32 6.04
N GLU A 413 -44.80 43.72 5.33
CA GLU A 413 -46.16 43.49 5.85
C GLU A 413 -46.21 42.41 6.95
N ASP A 414 -45.34 41.40 6.90
CA ASP A 414 -45.22 40.35 7.94
C ASP A 414 -44.52 40.83 9.23
N GLN A 415 -43.86 42.00 9.22
CA GLN A 415 -43.22 42.58 10.41
C GLN A 415 -44.14 43.50 11.24
N GLU A 416 -45.30 43.94 10.71
CA GLU A 416 -46.30 44.71 11.47
C GLU A 416 -47.49 43.88 12.01
N GLY A 417 -47.55 42.58 11.70
CA GLY A 417 -48.65 41.69 12.09
C GLY A 417 -48.34 40.69 13.21
N SER A 418 -47.77 41.12 14.34
CA SER A 418 -47.70 40.23 15.51
C SER A 418 -48.97 40.37 16.34
N ILE A 419 -49.97 39.49 16.11
CA ILE A 419 -50.97 39.05 17.10
C ILE A 419 -51.76 37.87 16.52
N GLU A 420 -51.77 36.79 17.30
CA GLU A 420 -52.77 35.71 17.37
C GLU A 420 -52.94 34.68 16.24
N ALA A 421 -52.90 33.42 16.71
CA ALA A 421 -53.82 32.33 16.41
C ALA A 421 -53.30 31.14 15.57
N LYS A 422 -53.18 30.02 16.30
CA LYS A 422 -53.77 28.70 16.02
C LYS A 422 -53.54 28.02 14.67
N GLN A 423 -53.03 26.78 14.77
CA GLN A 423 -53.27 25.65 13.87
C GLN A 423 -54.71 25.64 13.32
N PRO A 424 -54.91 25.25 12.04
CA PRO A 424 -55.11 23.82 11.77
C PRO A 424 -54.61 23.29 10.41
N ASP A 425 -54.42 21.97 10.40
CA ASP A 425 -54.64 20.95 9.36
C ASP A 425 -54.78 21.36 7.87
N ILE A 426 -53.95 20.72 7.03
CA ILE A 426 -54.21 20.47 5.60
C ILE A 426 -53.69 19.04 5.31
N GLU A 427 -54.54 18.02 5.35
CA GLU A 427 -55.32 17.47 4.23
C GLU A 427 -54.49 17.11 2.99
N GLU A 428 -54.43 15.79 2.76
CA GLU A 428 -54.04 15.16 1.50
C GLU A 428 -54.83 15.76 0.33
N LYS A 429 -54.12 16.35 -0.63
CA LYS A 429 -54.57 16.41 -2.03
C LYS A 429 -53.46 15.96 -2.95
N THR A 430 -53.65 14.73 -3.40
CA THR A 430 -53.15 14.14 -4.64
C THR A 430 -53.24 15.11 -5.81
N SER A 431 -52.13 15.29 -6.52
CA SER A 431 -52.14 15.68 -7.94
C SER A 431 -50.89 15.14 -8.63
N ASP A 432 -51.17 14.24 -9.57
CA ASP A 432 -50.42 13.92 -10.78
C ASP A 432 -49.07 13.19 -10.63
N VAL A 433 -49.22 11.91 -10.32
CA VAL A 433 -48.37 10.83 -10.83
C VAL A 433 -48.50 10.81 -12.36
N GLY A 434 -47.75 11.69 -13.02
CA GLY A 434 -47.41 11.57 -14.43
C GLY A 434 -46.31 10.52 -14.57
N GLU A 435 -46.72 9.30 -14.92
CA GLU A 435 -45.97 8.30 -15.71
C GLU A 435 -44.43 8.44 -15.69
N ILE A 436 -43.81 7.97 -14.62
CA ILE A 436 -42.53 7.26 -14.77
C ILE A 436 -42.93 5.80 -14.93
N GLU A 437 -43.43 5.46 -16.12
CA GLU A 437 -43.37 4.08 -16.57
C GLU A 437 -41.90 3.67 -16.56
N ASP A 438 -41.62 2.75 -15.65
CA ASP A 438 -40.48 1.86 -15.65
C ASP A 438 -39.99 1.60 -17.09
N LEU A 439 -38.85 2.21 -17.42
CA LEU A 439 -37.90 1.60 -18.34
C LEU A 439 -37.46 0.28 -17.67
N LYS A 440 -38.30 -0.77 -17.79
CA LYS A 440 -37.87 -2.16 -17.80
C LYS A 440 -36.90 -2.32 -18.97
N LYS A 441 -35.67 -1.82 -18.79
CA LYS A 441 -34.54 -2.37 -19.52
C LYS A 441 -34.57 -3.86 -19.21
N GLN A 442 -34.89 -4.66 -20.21
CA GLN A 442 -34.66 -6.10 -20.15
C GLN A 442 -33.22 -6.28 -19.66
N ILE A 443 -33.05 -6.76 -18.44
CA ILE A 443 -31.74 -7.10 -17.90
C ILE A 443 -31.29 -8.29 -18.75
N GLU A 444 -30.43 -8.05 -19.74
CA GLU A 444 -29.82 -9.11 -20.53
C GLU A 444 -29.06 -10.02 -19.56
N LEU A 445 -29.56 -11.25 -19.43
CA LEU A 445 -28.90 -12.29 -18.64
C LEU A 445 -27.60 -12.69 -19.34
N PRO A 446 -26.52 -13.00 -18.58
CA PRO A 446 -25.29 -13.52 -19.17
C PRO A 446 -25.57 -14.74 -20.06
N LYS A 447 -24.82 -14.89 -21.15
CA LYS A 447 -24.96 -16.01 -22.10
C LYS A 447 -24.78 -17.37 -21.42
N ALA A 448 -23.91 -17.42 -20.41
CA ALA A 448 -23.64 -18.63 -19.63
C ALA A 448 -24.67 -18.89 -18.51
N PHE A 449 -25.69 -18.04 -18.33
CA PHE A 449 -26.62 -18.13 -17.20
C PHE A 449 -27.42 -19.43 -17.18
N GLU A 450 -28.02 -19.84 -18.30
CA GLU A 450 -28.82 -21.08 -18.35
C GLU A 450 -28.00 -22.32 -18.02
N GLU A 451 -26.75 -22.37 -18.52
CA GLU A 451 -25.82 -23.47 -18.24
C GLU A 451 -25.43 -23.51 -16.76
N ILE A 452 -25.10 -22.34 -16.17
CA ILE A 452 -24.75 -22.24 -14.75
C ILE A 452 -25.94 -22.56 -13.84
N ALA A 453 -27.13 -22.08 -14.17
CA ALA A 453 -28.35 -22.35 -13.41
C ALA A 453 -28.70 -23.84 -13.40
N ALA A 454 -28.43 -24.56 -14.50
CA ALA A 454 -28.57 -26.01 -14.56
C ALA A 454 -27.46 -26.75 -13.79
N GLN A 455 -26.20 -26.28 -13.86
CA GLN A 455 -25.06 -26.92 -13.21
C GLN A 455 -25.02 -26.69 -11.68
N PHE A 456 -25.53 -25.55 -11.20
CA PHE A 456 -25.46 -25.08 -9.81
C PHE A 456 -26.83 -24.60 -9.28
N PRO A 457 -27.82 -25.51 -9.16
CA PRO A 457 -29.17 -25.17 -8.67
C PRO A 457 -29.19 -24.76 -7.19
N GLU A 458 -28.15 -25.08 -6.42
CA GLU A 458 -28.01 -24.70 -5.01
C GLU A 458 -27.71 -23.21 -4.77
N LEU A 459 -27.33 -22.48 -5.82
CA LEU A 459 -27.02 -21.05 -5.76
C LEU A 459 -28.28 -20.20 -5.96
N GLU A 460 -28.35 -19.06 -5.27
CA GLU A 460 -29.39 -18.06 -5.49
C GLU A 460 -29.27 -17.48 -6.91
N LYS A 461 -30.38 -16.98 -7.48
CA LYS A 461 -30.40 -16.45 -8.85
C LYS A 461 -29.32 -15.39 -9.09
N ASP A 462 -29.07 -14.54 -8.09
CA ASP A 462 -28.06 -13.48 -8.16
C ASP A 462 -26.63 -14.04 -8.12
N GLU A 463 -26.40 -15.10 -7.33
CA GLU A 463 -25.12 -15.83 -7.28
C GLU A 463 -24.84 -16.54 -8.61
N GLN A 464 -25.87 -17.13 -9.23
CA GLN A 464 -25.78 -17.74 -10.56
C GLN A 464 -25.39 -16.72 -11.64
N ILE A 465 -25.94 -15.50 -11.58
CA ILE A 465 -25.60 -14.40 -12.51
C ILE A 465 -24.12 -14.02 -12.36
N ILE A 466 -23.64 -13.81 -11.13
CA ILE A 466 -22.21 -13.48 -10.88
C ILE A 466 -21.29 -14.63 -11.32
N LEU A 467 -21.68 -15.88 -11.06
CA LEU A 467 -20.91 -17.04 -11.48
C LEU A 467 -20.85 -17.19 -13.01
N ALA A 468 -21.96 -16.90 -13.71
CA ALA A 468 -22.02 -16.87 -15.17
C ALA A 468 -21.13 -15.77 -15.76
N LEU A 469 -21.16 -14.57 -15.18
CA LEU A 469 -20.26 -13.49 -15.58
C LEU A 469 -18.79 -13.87 -15.38
N LEU A 470 -18.46 -14.49 -14.24
CA LEU A 470 -17.11 -14.95 -13.95
C LEU A 470 -16.63 -16.01 -14.96
N LYS A 471 -17.52 -16.92 -15.39
CA LYS A 471 -17.24 -17.91 -16.42
C LYS A 471 -16.94 -17.28 -17.78
N GLU A 472 -17.66 -16.22 -18.14
CA GLU A 472 -17.49 -15.47 -19.39
C GLU A 472 -16.20 -14.64 -19.40
N THR A 473 -15.93 -13.90 -18.33
CA THR A 473 -14.77 -12.98 -18.26
C THR A 473 -13.48 -13.67 -17.80
N LYS A 474 -13.55 -14.92 -17.34
CA LYS A 474 -12.47 -15.73 -16.74
C LYS A 474 -11.93 -15.20 -15.42
N SER A 475 -11.98 -13.91 -15.16
CA SER A 475 -11.61 -13.31 -13.88
C SER A 475 -12.41 -12.05 -13.61
N LEU A 476 -12.71 -11.79 -12.35
CA LEU A 476 -13.36 -10.57 -11.89
C LEU A 476 -12.72 -10.06 -10.59
N THR A 477 -12.57 -8.75 -10.48
CA THR A 477 -12.23 -8.10 -9.21
C THR A 477 -13.49 -7.76 -8.40
N GLU A 478 -13.32 -7.43 -7.13
CA GLU A 478 -14.43 -6.93 -6.28
C GLU A 478 -15.14 -5.71 -6.88
N GLN A 479 -14.39 -4.78 -7.48
CA GLN A 479 -14.97 -3.59 -8.13
C GLN A 479 -15.76 -3.96 -9.38
N ASP A 480 -15.30 -4.96 -10.15
CA ASP A 480 -16.05 -5.44 -11.33
C ASP A 480 -17.35 -6.11 -10.90
N ILE A 481 -17.33 -6.88 -9.80
CA ILE A 481 -18.52 -7.51 -9.23
C ILE A 481 -19.47 -6.44 -8.66
N GLU A 482 -18.96 -5.36 -8.07
CA GLU A 482 -19.79 -4.23 -7.62
C GLU A 482 -20.49 -3.56 -8.81
N ARG A 483 -19.76 -3.30 -9.90
CA ARG A 483 -20.32 -2.73 -11.13
C ARG A 483 -21.33 -3.68 -11.77
N ALA A 484 -21.04 -4.98 -11.81
CA ALA A 484 -21.95 -6.00 -12.32
C ALA A 484 -23.23 -6.09 -11.50
N SER A 485 -23.12 -6.08 -10.16
CA SER A 485 -24.25 -6.04 -9.24
C SER A 485 -25.16 -4.84 -9.52
N LYS A 486 -24.58 -3.63 -9.67
CA LYS A 486 -25.35 -2.41 -10.02
C LYS A 486 -25.99 -2.52 -11.40
N ARG A 487 -25.26 -3.05 -12.40
CA ARG A 487 -25.75 -3.19 -13.79
C ARG A 487 -26.91 -4.17 -13.92
N HIS A 488 -26.84 -5.30 -13.21
CA HIS A 488 -27.86 -6.36 -13.24
C HIS A 488 -28.91 -6.21 -12.13
N GLY A 489 -28.87 -5.13 -11.35
CA GLY A 489 -29.85 -4.86 -10.30
C GLY A 489 -29.85 -5.87 -9.15
N LEU A 490 -28.71 -6.52 -8.88
CA LEU A 490 -28.60 -7.60 -7.88
C LEU A 490 -28.66 -7.09 -6.43
N GLY A 491 -28.44 -5.79 -6.21
CA GLY A 491 -28.47 -5.20 -4.87
C GLY A 491 -27.42 -5.77 -3.91
N TRP A 492 -26.33 -6.37 -4.42
CA TRP A 492 -25.27 -6.91 -3.56
C TRP A 492 -24.58 -5.80 -2.78
N PHE A 493 -24.64 -5.94 -1.46
CA PHE A 493 -23.87 -5.21 -0.46
C PHE A 493 -22.96 -6.22 0.26
N LEU A 494 -21.80 -5.79 0.77
CA LEU A 494 -20.78 -6.66 1.41
C LEU A 494 -20.31 -7.78 0.46
N ILE A 495 -19.64 -7.39 -0.62
CA ILE A 495 -19.31 -8.28 -1.74
C ILE A 495 -18.41 -9.44 -1.30
N LYS A 496 -17.43 -9.21 -0.41
CA LYS A 496 -16.54 -10.28 0.04
C LYS A 496 -17.32 -11.33 0.81
N ALA A 497 -18.29 -10.91 1.64
CA ALA A 497 -19.16 -11.82 2.37
C ALA A 497 -20.04 -12.66 1.44
N ARG A 498 -20.70 -12.04 0.46
CA ARG A 498 -21.53 -12.73 -0.54
C ARG A 498 -20.73 -13.75 -1.34
N LEU A 499 -19.52 -13.39 -1.76
CA LEU A 499 -18.64 -14.31 -2.49
C LEU A 499 -18.11 -15.43 -1.60
N SER A 500 -17.77 -15.14 -0.35
CA SER A 500 -17.38 -16.15 0.64
C SER A 500 -18.50 -17.16 0.92
N GLU A 501 -19.77 -16.72 0.89
CA GLU A 501 -20.92 -17.61 0.98
C GLU A 501 -21.11 -18.45 -0.28
N MET A 502 -21.05 -17.84 -1.46
CA MET A 502 -21.16 -18.56 -2.72
C MET A 502 -20.07 -19.63 -2.84
N ILE A 503 -18.82 -19.32 -2.49
CA ILE A 503 -17.70 -20.26 -2.45
C ILE A 503 -17.96 -21.38 -1.44
N TYR A 504 -18.56 -21.07 -0.29
CA TYR A 504 -18.93 -22.07 0.70
C TYR A 504 -19.98 -23.04 0.18
N LYS A 505 -21.05 -22.55 -0.46
CA LYS A 505 -22.08 -23.39 -1.11
C LYS A 505 -21.49 -24.30 -2.18
N LEU A 506 -20.64 -23.75 -3.05
CA LEU A 506 -19.90 -24.47 -4.10
C LEU A 506 -19.01 -25.58 -3.53
N ARG A 507 -18.30 -25.32 -2.43
CA ARG A 507 -17.49 -26.36 -1.76
C ARG A 507 -18.34 -27.48 -1.19
N LYS A 508 -19.48 -27.14 -0.57
CA LYS A 508 -20.40 -28.14 -0.01
C LYS A 508 -20.97 -29.07 -1.09
N SER A 509 -21.22 -28.55 -2.30
CA SER A 509 -21.62 -29.36 -3.46
C SER A 509 -20.44 -30.07 -4.16
N HIS A 510 -19.22 -29.98 -3.61
CA HIS A 510 -17.99 -30.58 -4.15
C HIS A 510 -17.62 -30.09 -5.56
N LYS A 511 -18.13 -28.93 -5.97
CA LYS A 511 -17.86 -28.30 -7.26
C LYS A 511 -17.21 -26.94 -7.04
N MET A 512 -15.90 -26.83 -7.24
CA MET A 512 -15.16 -25.58 -7.01
C MET A 512 -14.57 -25.02 -8.31
N PRO A 513 -15.38 -24.31 -9.13
CA PRO A 513 -14.89 -23.74 -10.39
C PRO A 513 -14.09 -22.43 -10.22
N ILE A 514 -13.96 -21.92 -8.99
CA ILE A 514 -13.38 -20.61 -8.68
C ILE A 514 -12.09 -20.75 -7.88
N ARG A 515 -11.06 -20.01 -8.27
CA ARG A 515 -9.89 -19.70 -7.42
C ARG A 515 -10.01 -18.27 -6.92
N VAL A 516 -9.75 -18.07 -5.63
CA VAL A 516 -9.53 -16.75 -5.06
C VAL A 516 -8.04 -16.50 -4.98
N LYS A 517 -7.60 -15.36 -5.48
CA LYS A 517 -6.27 -14.79 -5.24
C LYS A 517 -6.44 -13.43 -4.61
N SER A 518 -5.59 -13.08 -3.68
CA SER A 518 -5.62 -11.75 -3.05
C SER A 518 -4.35 -10.99 -3.35
N VAL A 519 -4.49 -9.76 -3.87
CA VAL A 519 -3.38 -8.83 -4.07
C VAL A 519 -3.63 -7.65 -3.12
N ARG A 520 -2.77 -7.51 -2.12
CA ARG A 520 -2.97 -6.59 -0.97
C ARG A 520 -4.31 -6.88 -0.27
N SER A 521 -5.31 -6.01 -0.45
CA SER A 521 -6.66 -6.12 0.14
C SER A 521 -7.76 -6.45 -0.88
N ILE A 522 -7.44 -6.53 -2.17
CA ILE A 522 -8.41 -6.77 -3.25
C ILE A 522 -8.39 -8.26 -3.60
N ASN A 523 -9.56 -8.91 -3.58
CA ASN A 523 -9.72 -10.28 -4.04
C ASN A 523 -10.00 -10.29 -5.55
N ILE A 524 -9.30 -11.20 -6.24
CA ILE A 524 -9.50 -11.55 -7.65
C ILE A 524 -10.08 -12.96 -7.66
N TYR A 525 -11.24 -13.09 -8.28
CA TYR A 525 -11.94 -14.35 -8.46
C TYR A 525 -11.66 -14.82 -9.89
N GLU A 526 -11.21 -16.06 -10.04
CA GLU A 526 -10.78 -16.62 -11.34
C GLU A 526 -11.51 -17.93 -11.61
N TRP A 527 -12.05 -18.06 -12.81
CA TRP A 527 -12.71 -19.26 -13.30
C TRP A 527 -11.68 -20.29 -13.79
N ILE A 528 -11.59 -21.43 -13.12
CA ILE A 528 -10.76 -22.57 -13.52
C ILE A 528 -11.58 -23.63 -14.29
N GLY A 529 -12.92 -23.55 -14.26
CA GLY A 529 -13.83 -24.51 -14.88
C GLY A 529 -14.15 -25.73 -14.02
N GLU A 530 -15.00 -26.62 -14.54
CA GLU A 530 -15.29 -27.93 -13.95
C GLU A 530 -14.10 -28.87 -14.09
N LYS A 531 -12.95 -28.52 -13.52
CA LYS A 531 -12.05 -29.58 -13.07
C LYS A 531 -12.71 -30.20 -11.85
N LEU A 532 -13.58 -31.18 -12.13
CA LEU A 532 -13.94 -32.24 -11.20
C LEU A 532 -12.69 -32.61 -10.40
N ILE A 533 -12.87 -32.79 -9.10
CA ILE A 533 -11.95 -33.56 -8.29
C ILE A 533 -12.08 -35.02 -8.79
N GLU A 534 -11.59 -35.31 -9.99
CA GLU A 534 -11.34 -36.68 -10.43
C GLU A 534 -10.12 -37.14 -9.64
N ASN A 535 -10.38 -37.91 -8.59
CA ASN A 535 -9.40 -38.35 -7.60
C ASN A 535 -8.14 -39.02 -8.20
N ASN A 536 -8.18 -39.49 -9.45
CA ASN A 536 -7.05 -40.20 -10.06
C ASN A 536 -6.06 -39.31 -10.85
N LEU A 537 -6.48 -38.16 -11.40
CA LEU A 537 -5.55 -37.20 -12.05
C LEU A 537 -4.95 -36.19 -11.05
N ASN A 538 -5.52 -36.12 -9.84
CA ASN A 538 -5.12 -35.18 -8.80
C ASN A 538 -3.91 -35.67 -7.99
N GLU A 539 -3.75 -36.98 -7.80
CA GLU A 539 -2.65 -37.53 -7.00
C GLU A 539 -1.27 -37.19 -7.57
N SER A 540 -1.07 -37.30 -8.88
CA SER A 540 0.21 -36.94 -9.52
C SER A 540 0.52 -35.45 -9.34
N LYS A 541 -0.47 -34.57 -9.51
CA LYS A 541 -0.27 -33.12 -9.34
C LYS A 541 -0.01 -32.75 -7.88
N ILE A 542 -0.78 -33.30 -6.95
CA ILE A 542 -0.57 -33.12 -5.50
C ILE A 542 0.84 -33.61 -5.12
N SER A 543 1.24 -34.75 -5.65
CA SER A 543 2.57 -35.33 -5.42
C SER A 543 3.67 -34.43 -6.00
N LYS A 544 3.50 -33.85 -7.19
CA LYS A 544 4.43 -32.86 -7.75
C LYS A 544 4.55 -31.62 -6.88
N ASP A 545 3.43 -31.02 -6.46
CA ASP A 545 3.44 -29.84 -5.59
C ASP A 545 4.18 -30.12 -4.27
N ILE A 546 4.00 -31.31 -3.70
CA ILE A 546 4.73 -31.78 -2.51
C ILE A 546 6.25 -31.90 -2.80
N ILE A 547 6.63 -32.58 -3.89
CA ILE A 547 8.04 -32.79 -4.25
C ILE A 547 8.71 -31.44 -4.56
N ASP A 548 8.07 -30.53 -5.28
CA ASP A 548 8.62 -29.23 -5.63
C ASP A 548 8.88 -28.37 -4.39
N ALA A 549 7.95 -28.36 -3.42
CA ALA A 549 8.15 -27.68 -2.14
C ALA A 549 9.33 -28.26 -1.35
N LEU A 550 9.40 -29.59 -1.25
CA LEU A 550 10.51 -30.27 -0.57
C LEU A 550 11.85 -30.06 -1.31
N ARG A 551 11.86 -29.99 -2.65
CA ARG A 551 13.05 -29.69 -3.47
C ARG A 551 13.61 -28.31 -3.16
N GLN A 552 12.74 -27.33 -2.94
CA GLN A 552 13.09 -25.97 -2.49
C GLN A 552 13.45 -25.89 -1.00
N GLY A 553 13.20 -26.95 -0.22
CA GLY A 553 13.46 -27.01 1.22
C GLY A 553 12.39 -26.34 2.08
N VAL A 554 11.18 -26.16 1.53
CA VAL A 554 10.02 -25.55 2.18
C VAL A 554 8.99 -26.63 2.51
N VAL A 555 8.17 -26.40 3.54
CA VAL A 555 7.06 -27.29 3.90
C VAL A 555 5.89 -27.04 2.93
N PRO A 556 5.29 -28.07 2.31
CA PRO A 556 4.13 -27.89 1.42
C PRO A 556 2.99 -27.19 2.14
N GLU A 557 2.24 -26.33 1.44
CA GLU A 557 1.12 -25.61 2.05
C GLU A 557 -0.14 -26.46 2.17
N LYS A 558 -0.32 -27.48 1.34
CA LYS A 558 -1.54 -28.29 1.23
C LYS A 558 -1.22 -29.78 1.21
N ASN A 559 -2.24 -30.60 1.47
CA ASN A 559 -2.17 -32.07 1.39
C ASN A 559 -1.07 -32.68 2.26
N LEU A 560 -0.77 -32.02 3.38
CA LEU A 560 0.24 -32.48 4.35
C LEU A 560 -0.11 -33.85 4.94
N ASP A 561 -1.39 -34.24 4.94
CA ASP A 561 -1.89 -35.58 5.28
C ASP A 561 -1.13 -36.71 4.56
N VAL A 562 -0.75 -36.47 3.30
CA VAL A 562 0.03 -37.42 2.50
C VAL A 562 1.46 -37.57 3.01
N LEU A 563 2.00 -36.61 3.75
CA LEU A 563 3.36 -36.68 4.33
C LEU A 563 3.38 -37.14 5.79
N LEU A 564 2.23 -37.28 6.47
CA LEU A 564 2.22 -37.67 7.88
C LEU A 564 2.84 -39.05 8.11
N ILE A 565 3.85 -39.10 8.96
CA ILE A 565 4.52 -40.31 9.40
C ILE A 565 4.75 -40.20 10.90
N GLY A 566 4.28 -41.20 11.64
CA GLY A 566 4.39 -41.24 13.10
C GLY A 566 3.54 -40.18 13.82
N GLN A 567 3.72 -40.09 15.15
CA GLN A 567 3.06 -39.13 16.04
C GLN A 567 1.51 -39.12 16.00
N SER A 568 0.85 -40.22 15.63
CA SER A 568 -0.62 -40.31 15.54
C SER A 568 -1.34 -39.85 16.81
N LYS A 569 -0.76 -40.14 17.99
CA LYS A 569 -1.26 -39.67 19.29
C LYS A 569 -1.28 -38.14 19.42
N THR A 570 -0.21 -37.45 19.02
CA THR A 570 -0.11 -35.98 19.06
C THR A 570 -1.14 -35.35 18.15
N HIS A 571 -1.24 -35.85 16.91
CA HIS A 571 -2.20 -35.37 15.93
C HIS A 571 -3.63 -35.54 16.45
N GLN A 572 -3.98 -36.73 16.95
CA GLN A 572 -5.32 -36.98 17.48
C GLN A 572 -5.64 -36.13 18.72
N TYR A 573 -4.65 -35.87 19.58
CA TYR A 573 -4.84 -34.98 20.72
C TYR A 573 -5.09 -33.53 20.29
N LEU A 574 -4.34 -33.00 19.32
CA LEU A 574 -4.57 -31.66 18.78
C LEU A 574 -5.93 -31.53 18.10
N LYS A 575 -6.40 -32.59 17.40
CA LYS A 575 -7.77 -32.63 16.85
C LYS A 575 -8.82 -32.52 17.95
N ASN A 576 -8.69 -33.31 19.02
CA ASN A 576 -9.62 -33.27 20.14
C ASN A 576 -9.63 -31.90 20.83
N LEU A 577 -8.47 -31.27 21.03
CA LEU A 577 -8.39 -29.91 21.58
C LEU A 577 -9.08 -28.88 20.68
N LEU A 578 -8.94 -29.02 19.37
CA LEU A 578 -9.64 -28.16 18.43
C LEU A 578 -11.16 -28.36 18.53
N ASP A 579 -11.62 -29.60 18.69
CA ASP A 579 -13.04 -29.92 18.90
C ASP A 579 -13.59 -29.37 20.23
N GLU A 580 -12.81 -29.43 21.32
CA GLU A 580 -13.15 -28.79 22.61
C GLU A 580 -13.23 -27.26 22.47
N THR A 581 -12.34 -26.66 21.67
CA THR A 581 -12.33 -25.21 21.39
C THR A 581 -13.63 -24.77 20.67
N LYS A 582 -14.25 -25.63 19.85
CA LYS A 582 -15.56 -25.33 19.20
C LYS A 582 -16.67 -25.06 20.21
N ILE A 583 -16.56 -25.59 21.43
CA ILE A 583 -17.53 -25.44 22.52
C ILE A 583 -17.28 -24.13 23.30
N ASN A 584 -16.55 -23.18 22.71
CA ASN A 584 -16.26 -21.86 23.28
C ASN A 584 -15.33 -21.90 24.52
N GLU A 585 -14.55 -22.96 24.64
CA GLU A 585 -13.44 -23.07 25.58
C GLU A 585 -12.15 -22.54 24.96
N SER A 586 -11.18 -22.20 25.81
CA SER A 586 -9.89 -21.69 25.37
C SER A 586 -8.76 -22.46 26.01
N PHE A 587 -7.75 -22.78 25.21
CA PHE A 587 -6.63 -23.61 25.63
C PHE A 587 -5.31 -23.07 25.12
N PHE A 588 -4.23 -23.49 25.76
CA PHE A 588 -2.88 -23.25 25.28
C PHE A 588 -2.05 -24.55 25.30
N LYS A 589 -1.12 -24.67 24.34
CA LYS A 589 -0.09 -25.71 24.34
C LYS A 589 1.23 -25.17 23.82
N PHE A 590 2.31 -25.72 24.35
CA PHE A 590 3.66 -25.56 23.82
C PHE A 590 4.05 -26.79 23.01
N ILE A 591 4.66 -26.59 21.85
CA ILE A 591 5.32 -27.62 21.05
C ILE A 591 6.82 -27.42 21.21
N ARG A 592 7.44 -28.33 21.97
CA ARG A 592 8.87 -28.33 22.27
C ARG A 592 9.59 -29.35 21.40
N GLY A 593 10.79 -29.05 20.93
CA GLY A 593 11.69 -30.06 20.38
C GLY A 593 12.92 -29.48 19.69
N PRO A 594 13.90 -30.29 19.29
CA PRO A 594 15.13 -29.80 18.69
C PRO A 594 14.91 -29.21 17.29
N TYR A 595 15.95 -28.58 16.74
CA TYR A 595 15.93 -28.13 15.34
C TYR A 595 15.74 -29.33 14.41
N GLY A 596 14.72 -29.27 13.55
CA GLY A 596 14.39 -30.38 12.66
C GLY A 596 13.46 -31.44 13.24
N ALA A 597 12.96 -31.32 14.47
CA ALA A 597 11.98 -32.27 15.04
C ALA A 597 10.60 -32.27 14.35
N GLY A 598 10.39 -31.42 13.34
CA GLY A 598 9.12 -31.32 12.61
C GLY A 598 8.11 -30.33 13.21
N LYS A 599 8.53 -29.41 14.09
CA LYS A 599 7.65 -28.37 14.70
C LYS A 599 6.88 -27.57 13.64
N THR A 600 7.59 -26.96 12.69
CA THR A 600 6.98 -26.20 11.59
C THR A 600 6.04 -27.06 10.76
N PHE A 601 6.39 -28.32 10.49
CA PHE A 601 5.53 -29.25 9.76
C PHE A 601 4.23 -29.54 10.52
N LEU A 602 4.32 -29.80 11.83
CA LEU A 602 3.15 -30.04 12.68
C LEU A 602 2.23 -28.80 12.74
N CYS A 603 2.81 -27.60 12.85
CA CYS A 603 2.06 -26.35 12.79
C CYS A 603 1.38 -26.12 11.44
N SER A 604 2.09 -26.34 10.32
CA SER A 604 1.52 -26.24 8.98
C SER A 604 0.38 -27.23 8.78
N TRP A 605 0.53 -28.47 9.26
CA TRP A 605 -0.53 -29.47 9.21
C TRP A 605 -1.73 -29.06 10.06
N PHE A 606 -1.50 -28.60 11.28
CA PHE A 606 -2.59 -28.25 12.19
C PHE A 606 -3.35 -27.02 11.70
N ARG A 607 -2.65 -26.05 11.10
CA ARG A 607 -3.25 -24.92 10.37
C ARG A 607 -4.19 -25.41 9.27
N GLU A 608 -3.72 -26.31 8.40
CA GLU A 608 -4.55 -26.85 7.32
C GLU A 608 -5.76 -27.62 7.85
N TYR A 609 -5.56 -28.44 8.88
CA TYR A 609 -6.64 -29.16 9.54
C TYR A 609 -7.69 -28.20 10.12
N ALA A 610 -7.27 -27.14 10.80
CA ALA A 610 -8.16 -26.16 11.39
C ALA A 610 -8.95 -25.37 10.34
N LEU A 611 -8.28 -24.90 9.27
CA LEU A 611 -8.95 -24.23 8.14
C LEU A 611 -10.02 -25.11 7.49
N ASN A 612 -9.73 -26.41 7.30
CA ASN A 612 -10.70 -27.37 6.74
C ASN A 612 -11.86 -27.68 7.70
N ASN A 613 -11.70 -27.38 9.00
CA ASN A 613 -12.74 -27.49 10.04
C ASN A 613 -13.40 -26.14 10.37
N GLU A 614 -13.38 -25.18 9.44
CA GLU A 614 -14.03 -23.87 9.56
C GLU A 614 -13.51 -23.00 10.72
N PHE A 615 -12.24 -23.17 11.13
CA PHE A 615 -11.57 -22.21 12.02
C PHE A 615 -10.93 -21.07 11.23
N ALA A 616 -10.92 -19.88 11.82
CA ALA A 616 -9.95 -18.86 11.44
C ALA A 616 -8.59 -19.25 12.03
N VAL A 617 -7.50 -19.07 11.28
CA VAL A 617 -6.16 -19.39 11.76
C VAL A 617 -5.25 -18.19 11.61
N SER A 618 -4.50 -17.84 12.65
CA SER A 618 -3.47 -16.82 12.59
C SER A 618 -2.11 -17.41 12.91
N THR A 619 -1.10 -17.07 12.10
CA THR A 619 0.30 -17.47 12.33
C THR A 619 1.15 -16.23 12.57
N VAL A 620 1.83 -16.19 13.72
CA VAL A 620 2.71 -15.12 14.16
C VAL A 620 4.11 -15.70 14.38
N ASN A 621 5.09 -15.25 13.61
CA ASN A 621 6.49 -15.63 13.82
C ASN A 621 7.16 -14.54 14.66
N ILE A 622 7.75 -14.92 15.80
CA ILE A 622 8.43 -13.95 16.67
C ILE A 622 9.75 -13.54 16.04
N GLY A 623 9.98 -12.24 15.90
CA GLY A 623 11.20 -11.71 15.29
C GLY A 623 11.50 -10.28 15.74
N PRO A 624 12.52 -9.64 15.14
CA PRO A 624 12.84 -8.24 15.43
C PRO A 624 11.70 -7.28 15.06
N ASP A 625 11.01 -7.52 13.94
CA ASP A 625 9.92 -6.66 13.45
C ASP A 625 8.57 -6.97 14.09
N GLN A 626 8.43 -8.16 14.68
CA GLN A 626 7.22 -8.64 15.35
C GLN A 626 7.55 -9.21 16.74
N PRO A 627 8.05 -8.37 17.67
CA PRO A 627 8.51 -8.85 18.97
C PRO A 627 7.31 -9.10 19.91
N LEU A 628 7.34 -10.22 20.64
CA LEU A 628 6.34 -10.50 21.68
C LEU A 628 6.39 -9.49 22.84
N SER A 629 7.49 -8.73 22.99
CA SER A 629 7.63 -7.71 24.04
C SER A 629 6.71 -6.51 23.86
N ASP A 630 6.16 -6.27 22.66
CA ASP A 630 5.22 -5.18 22.38
C ASP A 630 3.85 -5.77 21.97
N LEU A 631 2.91 -5.74 22.90
CA LEU A 631 1.63 -6.43 22.77
C LEU A 631 0.74 -5.89 21.62
N PRO A 632 0.64 -4.56 21.39
CA PRO A 632 -0.03 -4.06 20.19
C PRO A 632 0.64 -4.47 18.87
N ILE A 633 1.99 -4.55 18.79
CA ILE A 633 2.66 -5.06 17.58
C ILE A 633 2.34 -6.54 17.37
N PHE A 634 2.34 -7.34 18.45
CA PHE A 634 1.92 -8.73 18.40
C PHE A 634 0.47 -8.88 17.90
N PHE A 635 -0.44 -8.00 18.34
CA PHE A 635 -1.82 -7.98 17.86
C PHE A 635 -1.92 -7.64 16.37
N SER A 636 -1.22 -6.61 15.89
CA SER A 636 -1.17 -6.30 14.45
C SER A 636 -0.63 -7.48 13.65
N GLY A 637 0.36 -8.18 14.21
CA GLY A 637 0.86 -9.45 13.73
C GLY A 637 -0.19 -10.56 13.63
N LEU A 638 -1.01 -10.73 14.67
CA LEU A 638 -2.14 -11.67 14.70
C LEU A 638 -3.13 -11.36 13.57
N ILE A 639 -3.51 -10.09 13.40
CA ILE A 639 -4.45 -9.66 12.36
C ILE A 639 -3.85 -9.89 10.96
N ASN A 640 -2.57 -9.55 10.77
CA ASN A 640 -1.88 -9.74 9.50
C ASN A 640 -1.72 -11.23 9.16
N GLY A 641 -1.52 -12.08 10.16
CA GLY A 641 -1.42 -13.54 10.02
C GLY A 641 -2.77 -14.25 9.86
N LEU A 642 -3.89 -13.56 10.04
CA LEU A 642 -5.24 -14.15 10.03
C LEU A 642 -5.64 -14.67 8.64
N ARG A 643 -6.05 -15.92 8.54
CA ARG A 643 -6.47 -16.62 7.32
C ARG A 643 -7.75 -17.40 7.55
N THR A 644 -8.48 -17.64 6.46
CA THR A 644 -9.70 -18.46 6.42
C THR A 644 -9.60 -19.45 5.25
N LEU A 645 -10.53 -20.41 5.19
CA LEU A 645 -10.51 -21.43 4.15
C LEU A 645 -10.66 -20.83 2.73
N GLU A 646 -11.41 -19.74 2.62
CA GLU A 646 -11.68 -19.01 1.38
C GLU A 646 -10.51 -18.12 0.97
N LYS A 647 -9.76 -17.60 1.95
CA LYS A 647 -8.69 -16.64 1.74
C LYS A 647 -7.44 -17.00 2.54
N ARG A 648 -6.47 -17.58 1.83
CA ARG A 648 -5.21 -18.11 2.39
C ARG A 648 -3.98 -17.23 2.13
N ASP A 649 -4.04 -16.35 1.13
CA ASP A 649 -2.87 -15.59 0.68
C ASP A 649 -2.65 -14.30 1.50
N SER A 650 -3.72 -13.63 1.95
CA SER A 650 -3.64 -12.38 2.73
C SER A 650 -4.63 -12.32 3.89
N SER A 651 -4.52 -11.29 4.73
CA SER A 651 -5.35 -11.14 5.94
C SER A 651 -6.84 -11.20 5.62
N SER A 652 -7.56 -12.07 6.33
CA SER A 652 -9.01 -12.27 6.16
C SER A 652 -9.87 -11.41 7.08
N LEU A 653 -9.31 -10.42 7.77
CA LEU A 653 -10.07 -9.58 8.72
C LEU A 653 -11.29 -8.94 8.05
N VAL A 654 -11.12 -8.27 6.91
CA VAL A 654 -12.23 -7.59 6.21
C VAL A 654 -13.32 -8.59 5.79
N ASP A 655 -12.91 -9.76 5.30
CA ASP A 655 -13.83 -10.82 4.88
C ASP A 655 -14.65 -11.33 6.08
N ILE A 656 -14.03 -11.48 7.25
CA ILE A 656 -14.69 -11.84 8.52
C ILE A 656 -15.67 -10.75 8.97
N LEU A 657 -15.26 -9.47 8.95
CA LEU A 657 -16.12 -8.35 9.34
C LEU A 657 -17.36 -8.24 8.44
N GLU A 658 -17.17 -8.33 7.11
CA GLU A 658 -18.28 -8.30 6.16
C GLU A 658 -19.21 -9.49 6.35
N LEU A 659 -18.67 -10.69 6.60
CA LEU A 659 -19.46 -11.89 6.78
C LEU A 659 -20.27 -11.87 8.08
N TRP A 660 -19.69 -11.34 9.16
CA TRP A 660 -20.39 -11.08 10.41
C TRP A 660 -21.59 -10.14 10.20
N LEU A 661 -21.38 -9.00 9.51
CA LEU A 661 -22.45 -8.06 9.18
C LEU A 661 -23.53 -8.71 8.32
N LEU A 662 -23.15 -9.45 7.26
CA LEU A 662 -24.09 -10.13 6.38
C LEU A 662 -24.95 -11.14 7.14
N ASN A 663 -24.38 -11.86 8.10
CA ASN A 663 -25.13 -12.79 8.95
C ASN A 663 -26.17 -12.07 9.83
N ILE A 664 -25.84 -10.90 10.36
CA ILE A 664 -26.80 -10.06 11.10
C ILE A 664 -27.95 -9.63 10.19
N HIS A 665 -27.64 -9.13 8.98
CA HIS A 665 -28.65 -8.76 7.99
C HIS A 665 -29.61 -9.92 7.70
N ARG A 666 -29.09 -11.12 7.41
CA ARG A 666 -29.92 -12.28 7.04
C ARG A 666 -30.75 -12.82 8.19
N LYS A 667 -30.17 -12.96 9.39
CA LYS A 667 -30.91 -13.40 10.58
C LYS A 667 -32.07 -12.45 10.87
N THR A 668 -31.83 -11.14 10.76
CA THR A 668 -32.86 -10.12 10.97
C THR A 668 -33.96 -10.24 9.90
N ALA A 669 -33.60 -10.33 8.62
CA ALA A 669 -34.56 -10.49 7.52
C ALA A 669 -35.42 -11.75 7.66
N GLN A 670 -34.81 -12.85 8.11
CA GLN A 670 -35.50 -14.12 8.33
C GLN A 670 -36.48 -14.04 9.52
N ILE A 671 -36.07 -13.43 10.64
CA ILE A 671 -36.91 -13.28 11.84
C ILE A 671 -38.12 -12.39 11.55
N GLU A 672 -37.91 -11.30 10.81
CA GLU A 672 -38.97 -10.35 10.46
C GLU A 672 -39.85 -10.81 9.28
N GLY A 673 -39.53 -11.95 8.65
CA GLY A 673 -40.26 -12.48 7.48
C GLY A 673 -40.16 -11.58 6.23
N MET A 674 -39.17 -10.69 6.18
CA MET A 674 -39.01 -9.69 5.13
C MET A 674 -38.02 -10.19 4.07
N THR A 675 -38.52 -10.98 3.12
CA THR A 675 -37.74 -11.49 1.96
C THR A 675 -38.12 -10.84 0.62
N SER A 676 -39.07 -9.89 0.64
CA SER A 676 -39.58 -9.24 -0.57
C SER A 676 -38.63 -8.14 -1.07
N LEU A 677 -38.53 -7.99 -2.40
CA LEU A 677 -37.75 -6.96 -3.09
C LEU A 677 -38.47 -5.59 -3.14
N GLU A 678 -39.62 -5.43 -2.48
CA GLU A 678 -40.34 -4.16 -2.50
C GLU A 678 -39.57 -3.03 -1.78
N PRO A 679 -39.49 -1.82 -2.38
CA PRO A 679 -38.73 -0.69 -1.82
C PRO A 679 -39.15 -0.27 -0.40
N SER A 680 -40.44 -0.40 -0.07
CA SER A 680 -41.01 -0.10 1.26
C SER A 680 -40.50 -1.06 2.33
N ILE A 681 -40.49 -2.36 2.02
CA ILE A 681 -40.02 -3.45 2.88
C ILE A 681 -38.49 -3.36 3.05
N GLN A 682 -37.75 -3.03 1.99
CA GLN A 682 -36.30 -2.82 2.08
C GLN A 682 -35.90 -1.67 3.00
N LYS A 683 -36.65 -0.55 2.97
CA LYS A 683 -36.40 0.59 3.86
C LYS A 683 -36.67 0.22 5.33
N GLN A 684 -37.76 -0.51 5.60
CA GLN A 684 -38.07 -1.01 6.94
C GLN A 684 -37.01 -2.00 7.44
N LEU A 685 -36.65 -2.99 6.60
CA LEU A 685 -35.61 -3.97 6.91
C LEU A 685 -34.28 -3.29 7.25
N ARG A 686 -33.87 -2.28 6.47
CA ARG A 686 -32.66 -1.52 6.75
C ARG A 686 -32.68 -0.89 8.14
N THR A 687 -33.78 -0.25 8.53
CA THR A 687 -33.92 0.35 9.88
C THR A 687 -33.86 -0.70 10.99
N ILE A 688 -34.49 -1.86 10.80
CA ILE A 688 -34.46 -2.94 11.80
C ILE A 688 -33.05 -3.53 11.91
N VAL A 689 -32.37 -3.74 10.77
CA VAL A 689 -30.99 -4.22 10.76
C VAL A 689 -30.04 -3.23 11.41
N GLU A 690 -30.17 -1.93 11.12
CA GLU A 690 -29.35 -0.90 11.77
C GLU A 690 -29.50 -0.96 13.30
N ARG A 691 -30.73 -1.10 13.82
CA ARG A 691 -30.96 -1.29 15.27
C ARG A 691 -30.32 -2.58 15.79
N ARG A 692 -30.37 -3.67 15.03
CA ARG A 692 -29.77 -4.95 15.42
C ARG A 692 -28.24 -4.87 15.44
N VAL A 693 -27.64 -4.27 14.41
CA VAL A 693 -26.19 -4.02 14.35
C VAL A 693 -25.77 -3.16 15.54
N GLU A 694 -26.50 -2.09 15.86
CA GLU A 694 -26.21 -1.27 17.05
C GLU A 694 -26.30 -2.05 18.37
N SER A 695 -27.25 -3.00 18.49
CA SER A 695 -27.33 -3.87 19.66
C SER A 695 -26.13 -4.81 19.80
N GLU A 696 -25.62 -5.36 18.69
CA GLU A 696 -24.42 -6.20 18.70
C GLU A 696 -23.16 -5.37 18.97
N LEU A 697 -23.08 -4.16 18.41
CA LEU A 697 -22.00 -3.22 18.67
C LEU A 697 -21.96 -2.76 20.14
N ALA A 698 -23.11 -2.60 20.80
CA ALA A 698 -23.15 -2.28 22.23
C ALA A 698 -22.49 -3.38 23.08
N TYR A 699 -22.75 -4.65 22.77
CA TYR A 699 -22.09 -5.77 23.44
C TYR A 699 -20.57 -5.78 23.21
N LEU A 700 -20.13 -5.48 21.98
CA LEU A 700 -18.70 -5.36 21.68
C LEU A 700 -18.05 -4.15 22.37
N ALA A 701 -18.80 -3.06 22.60
CA ALA A 701 -18.33 -1.88 23.34
C ALA A 701 -18.07 -2.18 24.83
N ASP A 702 -18.83 -3.11 25.41
CA ASP A 702 -18.61 -3.58 26.79
C ASP A 702 -17.29 -4.38 26.91
N LEU A 703 -16.87 -5.05 25.82
CA LEU A 703 -15.58 -5.72 25.75
C LEU A 703 -14.46 -4.72 25.48
N ASP A 704 -14.56 -3.93 24.40
CA ASP A 704 -13.59 -2.93 23.98
C ASP A 704 -14.31 -1.65 23.49
N PRO A 705 -14.25 -0.54 24.26
CA PRO A 705 -14.97 0.70 23.94
C PRO A 705 -14.64 1.30 22.57
N GLY A 706 -13.41 1.10 22.07
CA GLY A 706 -12.98 1.64 20.77
C GLY A 706 -13.39 0.78 19.58
N PHE A 707 -13.65 -0.52 19.80
CA PHE A 707 -13.96 -1.48 18.75
C PHE A 707 -15.29 -1.20 18.05
N ALA A 708 -16.33 -0.89 18.83
CA ALA A 708 -17.66 -0.65 18.32
C ALA A 708 -17.77 0.60 17.42
N PRO A 709 -17.24 1.79 17.80
CA PRO A 709 -17.17 2.94 16.90
C PRO A 709 -16.44 2.65 15.59
N ALA A 710 -15.30 1.95 15.65
CA ALA A 710 -14.54 1.58 14.45
C ALA A 710 -15.36 0.70 13.50
N LEU A 711 -16.01 -0.33 14.04
CA LEU A 711 -16.81 -1.27 13.26
C LEU A 711 -18.09 -0.61 12.72
N ARG A 712 -18.68 0.33 13.47
CA ARG A 712 -19.77 1.18 12.98
C ARG A 712 -19.34 2.04 11.80
N ALA A 713 -18.19 2.71 11.92
CA ALA A 713 -17.62 3.52 10.84
C ALA A 713 -17.35 2.66 9.59
N PHE A 714 -16.81 1.44 9.77
CA PHE A 714 -16.64 0.47 8.70
C PHE A 714 -17.97 0.11 8.02
N TYR A 715 -19.01 -0.22 8.80
CA TYR A 715 -20.33 -0.57 8.27
C TYR A 715 -20.99 0.57 7.47
N ILE A 716 -20.99 1.80 8.03
CA ILE A 716 -21.54 2.98 7.37
C ILE A 716 -20.76 3.29 6.08
N ALA A 717 -19.43 3.28 6.15
CA ALA A 717 -18.57 3.55 5.01
C ALA A 717 -18.80 2.53 3.89
N ARG A 718 -18.89 1.23 4.23
CA ARG A 718 -19.24 0.18 3.26
C ARG A 718 -20.61 0.45 2.63
N SER A 719 -21.62 0.77 3.43
CA SER A 719 -22.99 1.00 2.95
C SER A 719 -23.09 2.18 1.97
N ASN A 720 -22.26 3.20 2.17
CA ASN A 720 -22.22 4.40 1.34
C ASN A 720 -21.23 4.31 0.16
N GLY A 721 -20.46 3.23 0.05
CA GLY A 721 -19.40 3.10 -0.96
C GLY A 721 -18.14 3.93 -0.68
N ASP A 722 -17.96 4.41 0.56
CA ASP A 722 -16.78 5.16 0.99
C ASP A 722 -15.63 4.19 1.32
N GLN A 723 -14.75 3.98 0.34
CA GLN A 723 -13.60 3.08 0.53
C GLN A 723 -12.53 3.67 1.46
N VAL A 724 -12.41 5.00 1.55
CA VAL A 724 -11.36 5.66 2.33
C VAL A 724 -11.65 5.50 3.82
N THR A 725 -12.86 5.84 4.26
CA THR A 725 -13.25 5.67 5.67
C THR A 725 -13.27 4.19 6.06
N ALA A 726 -13.74 3.31 5.17
CA ALA A 726 -13.72 1.87 5.42
C ALA A 726 -12.29 1.33 5.62
N SER A 727 -11.34 1.75 4.79
CA SER A 727 -9.93 1.37 4.93
C SER A 727 -9.30 1.93 6.21
N THR A 728 -9.68 3.14 6.59
CA THR A 728 -9.24 3.81 7.81
C THR A 728 -9.73 3.06 9.06
N ALA A 729 -11.01 2.66 9.09
CA ALA A 729 -11.56 1.86 10.17
C ALA A 729 -10.88 0.49 10.30
N VAL A 730 -10.61 -0.18 9.17
CA VAL A 730 -9.89 -1.47 9.16
C VAL A 730 -8.46 -1.31 9.66
N ALA A 731 -7.75 -0.24 9.27
CA ALA A 731 -6.39 0.02 9.73
C ALA A 731 -6.33 0.23 11.26
N TRP A 732 -7.33 0.88 11.84
CA TRP A 732 -7.41 1.02 13.29
C TRP A 732 -7.76 -0.30 13.98
N LEU A 733 -8.74 -1.05 13.45
CA LEU A 733 -9.12 -2.38 13.93
C LEU A 733 -7.95 -3.38 13.86
N SER A 734 -7.03 -3.19 12.90
CA SER A 734 -5.81 -4.00 12.78
C SER A 734 -4.68 -3.56 13.71
N GLY A 735 -4.85 -2.53 14.53
CA GLY A 735 -3.82 -2.03 15.46
C GLY A 735 -2.75 -1.15 14.81
N SER A 736 -3.04 -0.51 13.67
CA SER A 736 -2.08 0.41 13.03
C SER A 736 -1.78 1.62 13.91
N ARG A 737 -0.49 1.95 14.04
CA ARG A 737 0.00 3.14 14.75
C ARG A 737 0.25 4.35 13.83
N SER A 738 0.12 4.19 12.52
CA SER A 738 0.51 5.20 11.52
C SER A 738 -0.70 5.97 10.97
N MET A 739 -1.61 6.43 11.85
CA MET A 739 -2.83 7.13 11.44
C MET A 739 -2.78 8.60 11.84
N SER A 740 -3.33 9.49 11.01
CA SER A 740 -3.46 10.91 11.36
C SER A 740 -4.60 11.12 12.38
N THR A 741 -4.51 12.20 13.15
CA THR A 741 -5.56 12.58 14.11
C THR A 741 -6.88 12.93 13.43
N SER A 742 -6.86 13.41 12.18
CA SER A 742 -8.07 13.63 11.37
C SER A 742 -8.79 12.32 11.10
N ASN A 743 -8.04 11.29 10.69
CA ASN A 743 -8.57 9.98 10.33
C ASN A 743 -9.18 9.26 11.55
N LEU A 744 -8.56 9.40 12.73
CA LEU A 744 -9.11 8.86 13.99
C LEU A 744 -10.44 9.54 14.38
N ARG A 745 -10.54 10.86 14.22
CA ARG A 745 -11.78 11.60 14.51
C ARG A 745 -12.91 11.22 13.54
N GLU A 746 -12.57 10.99 12.28
CA GLU A 746 -13.53 10.60 11.25
C GLU A 746 -14.23 9.27 11.58
N ILE A 747 -13.48 8.29 12.10
CA ILE A 747 -14.04 7.00 12.54
C ILE A 747 -14.59 7.03 13.99
N GLY A 748 -14.58 8.19 14.65
CA GLY A 748 -15.16 8.38 15.99
C GLY A 748 -14.32 7.83 17.14
N ILE A 749 -13.00 7.69 16.97
CA ILE A 749 -12.11 7.07 17.95
C ILE A 749 -11.07 8.07 18.48
N LYS A 750 -10.57 7.81 19.69
CA LYS A 750 -9.47 8.54 20.32
C LYS A 750 -8.31 7.59 20.61
N GLY A 751 -7.11 7.98 20.22
CA GLY A 751 -5.89 7.23 20.53
C GLY A 751 -5.66 6.00 19.65
N TYR A 752 -4.54 5.34 19.92
CA TYR A 752 -4.10 4.11 19.27
C TYR A 752 -4.28 2.93 20.23
N LEU A 753 -4.07 1.71 19.73
CA LEU A 753 -4.12 0.51 20.55
C LEU A 753 -3.01 0.50 21.61
N GLU A 754 -3.41 0.59 22.87
CA GLU A 754 -2.51 0.51 24.02
C GLU A 754 -2.41 -0.94 24.57
N PRO A 755 -1.31 -1.32 25.26
CA PRO A 755 -1.10 -2.70 25.72
C PRO A 755 -2.24 -3.27 26.59
N ASN A 756 -2.84 -2.47 27.45
CA ASN A 756 -3.96 -2.89 28.30
C ASN A 756 -5.27 -3.13 27.55
N GLU A 757 -5.39 -2.63 26.31
CA GLU A 757 -6.58 -2.77 25.46
C GLU A 757 -6.50 -3.99 24.54
N VAL A 758 -5.34 -4.63 24.40
CA VAL A 758 -5.13 -5.71 23.43
C VAL A 758 -5.97 -6.95 23.75
N PHE A 759 -6.01 -7.41 25.00
CA PHE A 759 -6.81 -8.57 25.36
C PHE A 759 -8.33 -8.32 25.22
N PRO A 760 -8.88 -7.18 25.69
CA PRO A 760 -10.22 -6.72 25.31
C PRO A 760 -10.48 -6.81 23.80
N ARG A 761 -9.55 -6.31 22.98
CA ARG A 761 -9.66 -6.30 21.52
C ARG A 761 -9.66 -7.69 20.91
N ILE A 762 -8.83 -8.61 21.42
CA ILE A 762 -8.82 -10.02 21.00
C ILE A 762 -10.18 -10.67 21.33
N ARG A 763 -10.76 -10.40 22.51
CA ARG A 763 -12.09 -10.93 22.87
C ARG A 763 -13.18 -10.41 21.93
N ALA A 764 -13.18 -9.11 21.64
CA ALA A 764 -14.11 -8.52 20.68
C ALA A 764 -13.96 -9.16 19.28
N LEU A 765 -12.72 -9.39 18.83
CA LEU A 765 -12.45 -10.10 17.59
C LEU A 765 -12.96 -11.55 17.59
N LEU A 766 -12.80 -12.29 18.68
CA LEU A 766 -13.28 -13.68 18.80
C LEU A 766 -14.81 -13.76 18.69
N GLU A 767 -15.53 -12.82 19.30
CA GLU A 767 -16.98 -12.71 19.16
C GLU A 767 -17.40 -12.44 17.71
N VAL A 768 -16.67 -11.56 17.00
CA VAL A 768 -16.92 -11.31 15.58
C VAL A 768 -16.61 -12.55 14.72
N ILE A 769 -15.50 -13.25 14.97
CA ILE A 769 -15.14 -14.49 14.26
C ILE A 769 -16.25 -15.54 14.41
N LYS A 770 -16.74 -15.73 15.64
CA LYS A 770 -17.84 -16.65 15.94
C LYS A 770 -19.15 -16.25 15.25
N GLY A 771 -19.49 -14.96 15.29
CA GLY A 771 -20.68 -14.45 14.58
C GLY A 771 -20.54 -14.50 13.05
N ALA A 772 -19.33 -14.55 12.51
CA ALA A 772 -19.03 -14.69 11.09
C ALA A 772 -19.11 -16.13 10.56
N ARG A 773 -19.56 -17.12 11.35
CA ARG A 773 -19.69 -18.57 11.06
C ARG A 773 -18.48 -19.45 11.41
N TYR A 774 -17.34 -18.86 11.74
CA TYR A 774 -16.15 -19.64 12.05
C TYR A 774 -16.27 -20.25 13.45
N GLN A 775 -15.75 -21.46 13.63
CA GLN A 775 -15.90 -22.22 14.87
C GLN A 775 -15.00 -21.71 16.01
N GLY A 776 -14.04 -20.84 15.70
CA GLY A 776 -13.08 -20.26 16.63
C GLY A 776 -11.82 -19.76 15.93
N LEU A 777 -10.80 -19.45 16.73
CA LEU A 777 -9.48 -19.02 16.29
C LEU A 777 -8.40 -20.00 16.74
N LEU A 778 -7.59 -20.47 15.81
CA LEU A 778 -6.30 -21.10 16.11
C LEU A 778 -5.19 -20.05 15.97
N LEU A 779 -4.51 -19.69 17.05
CA LEU A 779 -3.36 -18.79 17.02
C LEU A 779 -2.07 -19.58 17.21
N LEU A 780 -1.27 -19.64 16.16
CA LEU A 780 0.05 -20.27 16.14
C LEU A 780 1.12 -19.18 16.32
N VAL A 781 1.92 -19.28 17.39
CA VAL A 781 3.05 -18.40 17.66
C VAL A 781 4.34 -19.22 17.50
N ASP A 782 5.07 -19.00 16.41
CA ASP A 782 6.27 -19.75 16.04
C ASP A 782 7.55 -19.01 16.48
N GLU A 783 8.65 -19.76 16.61
CA GLU A 783 10.01 -19.28 16.87
C GLU A 783 10.23 -18.55 18.22
N LEU A 784 9.61 -19.00 19.32
CA LEU A 784 9.84 -18.38 20.65
C LEU A 784 11.31 -18.39 21.09
N GLU A 785 12.16 -19.26 20.55
CA GLU A 785 13.58 -19.24 20.85
C GLU A 785 14.28 -17.94 20.47
N LEU A 786 13.69 -17.13 19.57
CA LEU A 786 14.25 -15.85 19.15
C LEU A 786 14.16 -14.79 20.25
N ILE A 787 13.29 -14.95 21.25
CA ILE A 787 13.25 -14.10 22.44
C ILE A 787 14.63 -14.07 23.12
N ARG A 788 15.36 -15.20 23.13
CA ARG A 788 16.71 -15.29 23.71
C ARG A 788 17.71 -14.38 23.03
N ARG A 789 17.47 -14.02 21.77
CA ARG A 789 18.35 -13.18 20.95
C ARG A 789 18.08 -11.69 21.09
N PHE A 790 17.02 -11.28 21.80
CA PHE A 790 16.78 -9.85 22.02
C PHE A 790 17.95 -9.23 22.79
N PRO A 791 18.45 -8.05 22.38
CA PRO A 791 19.67 -7.47 22.92
C PRO A 791 19.53 -7.10 24.40
N HIS A 792 18.35 -6.64 24.82
CA HIS A 792 18.12 -6.11 26.17
C HIS A 792 17.38 -7.10 27.07
N THR A 793 17.89 -7.32 28.29
CA THR A 793 17.27 -8.21 29.30
C THR A 793 15.83 -7.81 29.62
N ARG A 794 15.56 -6.52 29.81
CA ARG A 794 14.21 -5.99 30.07
C ARG A 794 13.21 -6.38 28.98
N GLN A 795 13.64 -6.35 27.72
CA GLN A 795 12.78 -6.73 26.59
C GLN A 795 12.46 -8.23 26.60
N ARG A 796 13.44 -9.07 26.98
CA ARG A 796 13.23 -10.52 27.16
C ARG A 796 12.26 -10.81 28.29
N GLU A 797 12.45 -10.20 29.45
CA GLU A 797 11.55 -10.34 30.60
C GLU A 797 10.13 -9.89 30.26
N GLN A 798 9.98 -8.77 29.56
CA GLN A 798 8.68 -8.28 29.10
C GLN A 798 7.99 -9.26 28.14
N ALA A 799 8.72 -9.87 27.22
CA ALA A 799 8.18 -10.89 26.33
C ALA A 799 7.73 -12.15 27.09
N LEU A 800 8.51 -12.60 28.09
CA LEU A 800 8.16 -13.75 28.93
C LEU A 800 6.95 -13.46 29.84
N GLU A 801 6.82 -12.23 30.36
CA GLU A 801 5.65 -11.80 31.12
C GLU A 801 4.40 -11.75 30.23
N ILE A 802 4.50 -11.21 29.01
CA ILE A 802 3.39 -11.22 28.05
C ILE A 802 2.98 -12.65 27.70
N LEU A 803 3.93 -13.55 27.48
CA LEU A 803 3.67 -14.96 27.23
C LEU A 803 2.91 -15.61 28.40
N ARG A 804 3.32 -15.33 29.64
CA ARG A 804 2.62 -15.77 30.85
C ARG A 804 1.21 -15.21 30.92
N LEU A 805 1.01 -13.92 30.63
CA LEU A 805 -0.32 -13.30 30.63
C LEU A 805 -1.25 -13.94 29.60
N LEU A 806 -0.78 -14.24 28.39
CA LEU A 806 -1.55 -14.95 27.36
C LEU A 806 -2.02 -16.33 27.84
N ILE A 807 -1.14 -17.05 28.55
CA ILE A 807 -1.41 -18.37 29.10
C ILE A 807 -2.42 -18.29 30.26
N ASP A 808 -2.24 -17.33 31.17
CA ASP A 808 -3.14 -17.12 32.30
C ASP A 808 -4.55 -16.76 31.84
N GLU A 809 -4.66 -15.90 30.83
CA GLU A 809 -5.93 -15.53 30.22
C GLU A 809 -6.58 -16.73 29.54
N SER A 810 -5.83 -17.51 28.75
CA SER A 810 -6.34 -18.73 28.13
C SER A 810 -6.80 -19.77 29.17
N GLY A 811 -6.02 -19.98 30.24
CA GLY A 811 -6.36 -20.94 31.30
C GLY A 811 -7.63 -20.60 32.07
N LYS A 812 -8.03 -19.32 32.12
CA LYS A 812 -9.28 -18.85 32.76
C LYS A 812 -10.47 -18.75 31.80
N ASN A 813 -10.34 -19.26 30.58
CA ASN A 813 -11.28 -19.08 29.49
C ASN A 813 -11.49 -17.60 29.07
N GLY A 814 -10.45 -16.78 29.21
CA GLY A 814 -10.45 -15.36 28.84
C GLY A 814 -10.37 -15.10 27.33
N PHE A 815 -10.09 -16.14 26.52
CA PHE A 815 -10.11 -16.08 25.06
C PHE A 815 -11.06 -17.14 24.48
N PRO A 816 -12.37 -17.06 24.76
CA PRO A 816 -13.32 -18.11 24.43
C PRO A 816 -13.29 -18.49 22.94
N GLY A 817 -13.22 -19.79 22.65
CA GLY A 817 -13.11 -20.29 21.27
C GLY A 817 -11.73 -20.05 20.62
N CYS A 818 -10.69 -19.78 21.41
CA CYS A 818 -9.32 -19.60 20.95
C CYS A 818 -8.39 -20.72 21.45
N LEU A 819 -7.65 -21.34 20.53
CA LEU A 819 -6.58 -22.28 20.82
C LEU A 819 -5.22 -21.62 20.54
N LEU A 820 -4.40 -21.44 21.57
CA LEU A 820 -3.05 -20.89 21.49
C LEU A 820 -2.02 -22.02 21.37
N ILE A 821 -1.21 -22.02 20.33
CA ILE A 821 -0.10 -22.95 20.18
C ILE A 821 1.20 -22.16 20.06
N PHE A 822 2.14 -22.44 20.95
CA PHE A 822 3.46 -21.84 20.96
C PHE A 822 4.51 -22.86 20.55
N THR A 823 5.47 -22.51 19.70
CA THR A 823 6.60 -23.41 19.41
C THR A 823 7.89 -22.88 20.04
N GLY A 824 8.76 -23.79 20.46
CA GLY A 824 10.08 -23.42 20.94
C GLY A 824 11.06 -24.58 20.85
N THR A 825 12.35 -24.25 20.80
CA THR A 825 13.44 -25.23 20.88
C THR A 825 13.73 -25.62 22.33
N ASP A 826 14.38 -26.76 22.56
CA ASP A 826 14.81 -27.17 23.91
C ASP A 826 15.59 -26.06 24.62
N ALA A 827 16.45 -25.36 23.89
CA ALA A 827 17.24 -24.27 24.42
C ALA A 827 16.38 -23.05 24.86
N PHE A 828 15.16 -22.87 24.36
CA PHE A 828 14.21 -21.91 24.92
C PHE A 828 13.68 -22.36 26.29
N PHE A 829 13.37 -23.64 26.45
CA PHE A 829 12.80 -24.15 27.71
C PHE A 829 13.83 -24.40 28.80
N GLU A 830 15.10 -24.65 28.45
CA GLU A 830 16.12 -25.10 29.39
C GLU A 830 17.10 -24.02 29.85
N ASP A 831 17.22 -22.92 29.10
CA ASP A 831 18.19 -21.86 29.39
C ASP A 831 17.76 -21.02 30.60
N ASP A 832 18.53 -21.10 31.68
CA ASP A 832 18.29 -20.40 32.95
C ASP A 832 18.57 -18.89 32.89
N ARG A 833 19.25 -18.39 31.85
CA ARG A 833 19.65 -16.98 31.74
C ARG A 833 18.77 -16.17 30.80
N ALA A 834 18.36 -16.76 29.69
CA ALA A 834 17.63 -16.05 28.64
C ALA A 834 16.37 -16.78 28.15
N GLY A 835 16.16 -18.02 28.59
CA GLY A 835 15.01 -18.84 28.22
C GLY A 835 13.87 -18.76 29.23
N LEU A 836 12.88 -19.65 29.08
CA LEU A 836 11.68 -19.71 29.89
C LEU A 836 11.98 -19.89 31.39
N LYS A 837 13.03 -20.66 31.74
CA LYS A 837 13.45 -20.86 33.14
C LYS A 837 13.96 -19.60 33.83
N SER A 838 14.44 -18.62 33.07
CA SER A 838 14.87 -17.35 33.66
C SER A 838 13.71 -16.53 34.23
N TYR A 839 12.45 -16.93 33.96
CA TYR A 839 11.24 -16.27 34.45
C TYR A 839 10.37 -17.25 35.25
N GLU A 840 10.60 -17.31 36.56
CA GLU A 840 10.04 -18.29 37.50
C GLU A 840 8.52 -18.42 37.40
N ALA A 841 7.79 -17.30 37.33
CA ALA A 841 6.33 -17.32 37.25
C ALA A 841 5.79 -18.02 36.00
N LEU A 842 6.50 -17.98 34.87
CA LEU A 842 6.13 -18.73 33.67
C LEU A 842 6.61 -20.18 33.77
N ALA A 843 7.82 -20.40 34.30
CA ALA A 843 8.38 -21.73 34.52
C ALA A 843 7.45 -22.62 35.35
N ASP A 844 6.92 -22.12 36.46
CA ASP A 844 6.01 -22.87 37.35
C ASP A 844 4.71 -23.32 36.66
N ARG A 845 4.26 -22.57 35.65
CA ARG A 845 3.04 -22.89 34.90
C ARG A 845 3.27 -23.91 33.78
N VAL A 846 4.47 -23.95 33.23
CA VAL A 846 4.79 -24.68 31.99
C VAL A 846 5.63 -25.91 32.27
N ILE A 847 6.63 -25.81 33.15
CA ILE A 847 7.55 -26.89 33.48
C ILE A 847 6.91 -27.79 34.52
N VAL A 848 6.39 -28.92 34.06
CA VAL A 848 5.89 -29.99 34.94
C VAL A 848 7.01 -31.00 35.17
N PRO A 849 7.28 -31.43 36.42
CA PRO A 849 8.28 -32.45 36.69
C PRO A 849 7.93 -33.76 35.98
N ASN A 850 8.87 -34.29 35.19
CA ASN A 850 8.71 -35.56 34.51
C ASN A 850 8.69 -36.70 35.54
N VAL A 851 7.62 -37.49 35.56
CA VAL A 851 7.52 -38.70 36.41
C VAL A 851 8.41 -39.83 35.86
N SER A 852 8.73 -39.79 34.56
CA SER A 852 9.70 -40.67 33.89
C SER A 852 10.27 -40.00 32.64
N GLU A 853 11.47 -40.37 32.21
CA GLU A 853 12.11 -39.81 30.99
C GLU A 853 11.43 -40.27 29.68
N THR A 854 10.66 -41.37 29.72
CA THR A 854 10.07 -42.02 28.52
C THR A 854 8.55 -41.88 28.40
N ILE A 855 7.84 -41.53 29.47
CA ILE A 855 6.37 -41.42 29.48
C ILE A 855 5.98 -39.99 29.86
N SER A 856 5.54 -39.23 28.86
CA SER A 856 4.95 -37.89 29.01
C SER A 856 3.45 -37.92 28.72
N SER A 857 2.67 -37.14 29.47
CA SER A 857 1.23 -37.03 29.27
C SER A 857 0.94 -35.89 28.29
N MET A 858 0.18 -36.16 27.22
CA MET A 858 -0.24 -35.12 26.27
C MET A 858 -1.11 -34.03 26.90
N ARG A 859 -1.72 -34.31 28.07
CA ARG A 859 -2.50 -33.32 28.83
C ARG A 859 -1.63 -32.24 29.47
N GLN A 860 -0.32 -32.43 29.59
CA GLN A 860 0.60 -31.41 30.09
C GLN A 860 0.63 -30.18 29.17
N PRO A 861 1.03 -29.00 29.69
CA PRO A 861 1.16 -27.78 28.89
C PRO A 861 2.11 -27.91 27.70
N VAL A 862 3.11 -28.78 27.79
CA VAL A 862 4.15 -28.99 26.78
C VAL A 862 3.99 -30.33 26.09
N ILE A 863 3.90 -30.32 24.76
CA ILE A 863 3.98 -31.46 23.87
C ILE A 863 5.41 -31.54 23.36
N THR A 864 6.14 -32.58 23.74
CA THR A 864 7.53 -32.79 23.32
C THR A 864 7.57 -33.61 22.03
N LEU A 865 8.18 -33.05 20.99
CA LEU A 865 8.52 -33.73 19.75
C LEU A 865 9.94 -34.25 19.85
N GLU A 866 10.07 -35.56 19.77
CA GLU A 866 11.36 -36.21 19.60
C GLU A 866 11.99 -35.85 18.24
N GLY A 867 13.31 -35.77 18.21
CA GLY A 867 14.05 -35.65 16.95
C GLY A 867 13.77 -36.81 15.99
N LEU A 868 14.12 -36.61 14.72
CA LEU A 868 14.13 -37.69 13.73
C LEU A 868 15.19 -38.73 14.15
N ASN A 869 14.74 -39.96 14.35
CA ASN A 869 15.60 -41.12 14.54
C ASN A 869 15.73 -41.89 13.22
N TYR A 870 16.61 -42.89 13.18
CA TYR A 870 16.85 -43.72 11.99
C TYR A 870 15.54 -44.24 11.37
N GLN A 871 14.67 -44.84 12.19
CA GLN A 871 13.41 -45.42 11.71
C GLN A 871 12.47 -44.37 11.13
N LYS A 872 12.25 -43.25 11.81
CA LYS A 872 11.38 -42.15 11.33
C LYS A 872 11.94 -41.54 10.04
N LEU A 873 13.25 -41.38 9.92
CA LEU A 873 13.87 -40.86 8.70
C LEU A 873 13.70 -41.85 7.53
N LEU A 874 13.87 -43.15 7.78
CA LEU A 874 13.65 -44.19 6.78
C LEU A 874 12.19 -44.22 6.30
N ASP A 875 11.23 -44.13 7.21
CA ASP A 875 9.80 -44.08 6.86
C ASP A 875 9.48 -42.84 6.01
N VAL A 876 10.07 -41.68 6.34
CA VAL A 876 9.97 -40.43 5.54
C VAL A 876 10.58 -40.60 4.16
N ALA A 877 11.75 -41.21 4.08
CA ALA A 877 12.43 -41.46 2.82
C ALA A 877 11.61 -42.40 1.92
N LYS A 878 11.05 -43.48 2.48
CA LYS A 878 10.18 -44.42 1.74
C LYS A 878 8.94 -43.71 1.20
N LYS A 879 8.30 -42.87 2.02
CA LYS A 879 7.10 -42.14 1.60
C LYS A 879 7.40 -41.11 0.52
N ILE A 880 8.52 -40.37 0.62
CA ILE A 880 8.93 -39.41 -0.41
C ILE A 880 9.26 -40.11 -1.74
N ARG A 881 9.96 -41.26 -1.70
CA ARG A 881 10.21 -42.08 -2.91
C ARG A 881 8.91 -42.50 -3.58
N ASP A 882 7.93 -42.95 -2.79
CA ASP A 882 6.64 -43.40 -3.30
C ASP A 882 5.84 -42.24 -3.90
N ILE A 883 5.82 -41.07 -3.22
CA ILE A 883 5.22 -39.83 -3.74
C ILE A 883 5.90 -39.39 -5.03
N HIS A 884 7.23 -39.47 -5.11
CA HIS A 884 7.99 -39.12 -6.31
C HIS A 884 7.67 -40.03 -7.50
N GLY A 885 7.50 -41.33 -7.24
CA GLY A 885 7.05 -42.29 -8.25
C GLY A 885 5.68 -41.94 -8.83
N VAL A 886 4.74 -41.53 -7.98
CA VAL A 886 3.40 -41.06 -8.38
C VAL A 886 3.47 -39.71 -9.10
N ALA A 887 4.33 -38.80 -8.64
CA ALA A 887 4.51 -37.47 -9.24
C ALA A 887 4.95 -37.58 -10.71
N TYR A 888 5.97 -38.38 -11.01
CA TYR A 888 6.55 -38.48 -12.36
C TYR A 888 6.15 -39.76 -13.12
N ASN A 889 5.27 -40.58 -12.55
CA ASN A 889 4.75 -41.81 -13.14
C ASN A 889 5.85 -42.80 -13.58
N TRP A 890 6.75 -43.15 -12.65
CA TRP A 890 7.84 -44.10 -12.88
C TRP A 890 7.99 -45.07 -11.70
N ASN A 891 8.61 -46.23 -11.94
CA ASN A 891 8.77 -47.28 -10.92
C ASN A 891 9.94 -46.98 -9.97
N SER A 892 9.73 -46.03 -9.05
CA SER A 892 10.75 -45.59 -8.09
C SER A 892 11.22 -46.70 -7.15
N LYS A 893 10.37 -47.69 -6.84
CA LYS A 893 10.69 -48.83 -5.96
C LYS A 893 11.68 -49.82 -6.59
N GLU A 894 11.61 -49.98 -7.91
CA GLU A 894 12.50 -50.87 -8.65
C GLU A 894 13.91 -50.26 -8.79
N LYS A 895 13.98 -48.94 -8.99
CA LYS A 895 15.25 -48.21 -9.17
C LYS A 895 15.96 -47.90 -7.87
N LEU A 896 15.21 -47.57 -6.82
CA LEU A 896 15.73 -47.32 -5.47
C LEU A 896 15.03 -48.26 -4.49
N THR A 897 15.56 -49.47 -4.36
CA THR A 897 14.98 -50.52 -3.50
C THR A 897 15.05 -50.13 -2.03
N ASP A 898 14.25 -50.81 -1.20
CA ASP A 898 14.24 -50.60 0.26
C ASP A 898 15.63 -50.80 0.88
N GLU A 899 16.39 -51.81 0.44
CA GLU A 899 17.75 -52.08 0.91
C GLU A 899 18.72 -50.93 0.58
N MET A 900 18.61 -50.37 -0.62
CA MET A 900 19.46 -49.25 -1.06
C MET A 900 19.12 -47.98 -0.27
N LEU A 901 17.83 -47.74 -0.02
CA LEU A 901 17.38 -46.62 0.79
C LEU A 901 17.80 -46.78 2.26
N GLU A 902 17.77 -47.99 2.81
CA GLU A 902 18.25 -48.30 4.16
C GLU A 902 19.75 -48.05 4.31
N ASN A 903 20.55 -48.41 3.30
CA ASN A 903 21.98 -48.13 3.25
C ASN A 903 22.26 -46.62 3.20
N LEU A 904 21.50 -45.90 2.38
CA LEU A 904 21.62 -44.46 2.19
C LEU A 904 21.27 -43.70 3.50
N VAL A 905 20.18 -44.09 4.16
CA VAL A 905 19.82 -43.57 5.49
C VAL A 905 20.88 -43.96 6.52
N ARG A 906 21.45 -45.17 6.45
CA ARG A 906 22.53 -45.60 7.34
C ARG A 906 23.76 -44.71 7.17
N GLU A 907 24.19 -44.42 5.95
CA GLU A 907 25.29 -43.48 5.67
C GLU A 907 25.02 -42.09 6.24
N TRP A 908 23.80 -41.56 6.09
CA TRP A 908 23.43 -40.27 6.65
C TRP A 908 23.40 -40.23 8.19
N THR A 909 23.18 -41.38 8.83
CA THR A 909 23.12 -41.52 10.29
C THR A 909 24.41 -42.03 10.94
N ALA A 910 25.37 -42.56 10.17
CA ALA A 910 26.59 -43.21 10.67
C ALA A 910 27.58 -42.28 11.42
N PHE A 911 27.43 -40.95 11.34
CA PHE A 911 28.34 -39.96 11.95
C PHE A 911 27.89 -39.42 13.33
N GLY A 912 26.98 -40.10 14.02
CA GLY A 912 26.56 -39.72 15.38
C GLY A 912 25.97 -40.90 16.15
N GLU A 913 26.44 -41.09 17.37
CA GLU A 913 25.84 -42.03 18.33
C GLU A 913 24.38 -41.58 18.61
N GLU A 914 23.42 -42.44 18.25
CA GLU A 914 21.98 -42.39 18.57
C GLU A 914 21.12 -41.19 18.10
N GLN A 915 21.70 -40.08 17.63
CA GLN A 915 20.95 -38.92 17.08
C GLN A 915 21.49 -38.45 15.73
N ILE A 916 20.59 -38.16 14.78
CA ILE A 916 20.92 -37.67 13.44
C ILE A 916 21.48 -36.24 13.54
N LYS A 917 22.81 -36.07 13.39
CA LYS A 917 23.46 -34.75 13.38
C LYS A 917 23.07 -33.88 12.19
N ARG A 918 22.73 -34.48 11.04
CA ARG A 918 22.29 -33.74 9.86
C ARG A 918 20.85 -33.26 10.04
N LYS A 919 20.63 -31.97 9.77
CA LYS A 919 19.26 -31.42 9.74
C LYS A 919 18.44 -32.16 8.67
N PRO A 920 17.14 -32.41 8.89
CA PRO A 920 16.31 -33.17 7.96
C PRO A 920 16.19 -32.53 6.58
N ARG A 921 16.06 -31.20 6.52
CA ARG A 921 15.87 -30.47 5.24
C ARG A 921 16.96 -30.79 4.20
N PRO A 922 18.28 -30.67 4.52
CA PRO A 922 19.35 -31.13 3.61
C PRO A 922 19.21 -32.57 3.14
N VAL A 923 18.89 -33.49 4.06
CA VAL A 923 18.77 -34.92 3.78
C VAL A 923 17.63 -35.21 2.80
N LEU A 924 16.48 -34.58 3.01
CA LEU A 924 15.33 -34.74 2.11
C LEU A 924 15.59 -34.13 0.73
N ARG A 925 16.31 -33.00 0.64
CA ARG A 925 16.71 -32.42 -0.65
C ARG A 925 17.68 -33.32 -1.40
N GLU A 926 18.66 -33.89 -0.69
CA GLU A 926 19.60 -34.85 -1.25
C GLU A 926 18.86 -36.09 -1.79
N LEU A 927 17.87 -36.61 -1.05
CA LEU A 927 17.01 -37.71 -1.52
C LEU A 927 16.29 -37.36 -2.83
N ILE A 928 15.68 -36.18 -2.91
CA ILE A 928 14.94 -35.74 -4.09
C ILE A 928 15.87 -35.61 -5.30
N ILE A 929 17.07 -35.04 -5.13
CA ILE A 929 18.06 -34.97 -6.21
C ILE A 929 18.44 -36.37 -6.71
N ILE A 930 18.59 -37.34 -5.81
CA ILE A 930 18.88 -38.73 -6.19
C ILE A 930 17.71 -39.34 -6.96
N LEU A 931 16.47 -39.08 -6.54
CA LEU A 931 15.26 -39.54 -7.23
C LEU A 931 15.09 -38.89 -8.61
N ASP A 932 15.34 -37.58 -8.72
CA ASP A 932 15.36 -36.83 -9.99
C ASP A 932 16.38 -37.48 -10.95
N LEU A 933 17.61 -37.74 -10.49
CA LEU A 933 18.64 -38.40 -11.31
C LEU A 933 18.27 -39.81 -11.76
N CYS A 934 17.60 -40.59 -10.90
CA CYS A 934 17.13 -41.93 -11.24
C CYS A 934 15.99 -41.92 -12.26
N GLU A 935 15.14 -40.89 -12.22
CA GLU A 935 14.04 -40.69 -13.16
C GLU A 935 14.55 -40.21 -14.53
N GLU A 936 15.42 -39.20 -14.54
CA GLU A 936 15.99 -38.61 -15.77
C GLU A 936 16.95 -39.56 -16.51
N ASN A 937 17.50 -40.57 -15.82
CA ASN A 937 18.47 -41.52 -16.39
C ASN A 937 18.02 -42.99 -16.26
N PRO A 938 16.97 -43.42 -16.98
CA PRO A 938 16.43 -44.79 -16.85
C PRO A 938 17.41 -45.91 -17.22
N GLY A 939 18.47 -45.60 -17.99
CA GLY A 939 19.49 -46.56 -18.43
C GLY A 939 20.61 -46.83 -17.42
N LEU A 940 20.70 -46.06 -16.33
CA LEU A 940 21.74 -46.20 -15.31
C LEU A 940 21.19 -46.83 -14.03
N SER A 941 22.01 -47.63 -13.34
CA SER A 941 21.71 -48.09 -11.98
C SER A 941 22.11 -47.01 -10.97
N TYR A 942 21.43 -46.93 -9.82
CA TYR A 942 21.82 -46.05 -8.71
C TYR A 942 23.30 -46.24 -8.29
N THR A 943 23.79 -47.48 -8.34
CA THR A 943 25.20 -47.79 -8.04
C THR A 943 26.18 -47.12 -9.00
N ASP A 944 25.75 -46.86 -10.24
CA ASP A 944 26.57 -46.20 -11.26
C ASP A 944 26.48 -44.68 -11.14
N LEU A 945 25.30 -44.15 -10.80
CA LEU A 945 25.07 -42.72 -10.51
C LEU A 945 25.90 -42.24 -9.30
N MET A 946 25.96 -43.03 -8.22
CA MET A 946 26.76 -42.69 -7.02
C MET A 946 28.28 -42.73 -7.28
N LYS A 947 28.76 -43.63 -8.15
CA LYS A 947 30.18 -43.66 -8.57
C LYS A 947 30.57 -42.41 -9.35
N VAL A 948 29.69 -41.90 -10.22
CA VAL A 948 29.92 -40.66 -10.98
C VAL A 948 29.93 -39.43 -10.06
N ASN A 949 29.07 -39.39 -9.05
CA ASN A 949 28.99 -38.27 -8.10
C ASN A 949 30.21 -38.21 -7.15
N ASN A 950 30.66 -39.36 -6.63
CA ASN A 950 31.87 -39.44 -5.80
C ASN A 950 33.16 -39.03 -6.54
N ASN A 951 33.24 -39.27 -7.85
CA ASN A 951 34.38 -38.81 -8.65
C ASN A 951 34.44 -37.28 -8.80
N LYS A 952 33.31 -36.56 -8.77
CA LYS A 952 33.31 -35.08 -8.79
C LYS A 952 33.72 -34.47 -7.45
N ASN A 953 33.30 -35.06 -6.32
CA ASN A 953 33.68 -34.58 -4.99
C ASN A 953 35.18 -34.78 -4.69
N ASN A 954 35.79 -35.85 -5.23
CA ASN A 954 37.24 -36.06 -5.14
C ASN A 954 38.06 -35.02 -5.91
N ILE A 955 37.52 -34.48 -7.01
CA ILE A 955 38.18 -33.41 -7.78
C ILE A 955 38.09 -32.07 -7.03
N ALA A 956 36.96 -31.78 -6.38
CA ALA A 956 36.80 -30.58 -5.57
C ALA A 956 37.72 -30.59 -4.32
N SER A 957 37.92 -31.75 -3.67
CA SER A 957 38.85 -31.89 -2.55
C SER A 957 40.32 -31.84 -2.95
N GLN A 958 40.67 -32.29 -4.16
CA GLN A 958 42.03 -32.14 -4.70
C GLN A 958 42.35 -30.69 -5.06
N ILE A 959 41.37 -29.90 -5.52
CA ILE A 959 41.58 -28.47 -5.80
C ILE A 959 41.76 -27.68 -4.49
N THR A 960 41.09 -28.06 -3.39
CA THR A 960 41.29 -27.40 -2.09
C THR A 960 42.60 -27.79 -1.41
N SER A 961 43.16 -28.97 -1.68
CA SER A 961 44.49 -29.35 -1.19
C SER A 961 45.66 -28.79 -2.03
N ILE A 962 45.36 -28.21 -3.20
CA ILE A 962 46.34 -27.52 -4.05
C ILE A 962 46.34 -26.00 -3.79
N LEU A 963 45.29 -25.49 -3.14
CA LEU A 963 45.12 -24.06 -2.81
C LEU A 963 45.36 -23.73 -1.33
N ASN A 964 45.70 -24.71 -0.49
CA ASN A 964 46.34 -24.54 0.82
C ASN A 964 47.79 -25.04 0.72
#